data_AF-A0A8H6W8A3-F1
#
_entry.id   AF-A0A8H6W8A3-F1
#
_cell.length_a   1.000
_cell.length_b   1.000
_cell.length_c   1.000
_cell.angle_alpha   90.00
_cell.angle_beta   90.00
_cell.angle_gamma   90.00
#
_symmetry.space_group_name_H-M   'P 1'
#
loop_
_entity.id
_entity.type
_entity.pdbx_description
1 polymer ?
#
loop_
_entity_poly.entity_id
_entity_poly.type
_entity_poly.pdbx_seq_one_letter_code
_entity_poly.pdbx_strand_id
1 'polypeptide(L)'
;MSFAARRRGNKVKKGVQFTVMVVGASGTGRTTFVNTLCESEVLTHKVSDDPETAHIEVGVKIKPVNVELEEDGVRIALTIVDTPGFGDNIDNEAAFQEIMGYLERQYDDILAEESRIKRNPRFRDNRVHALLYFIPPTGHSLREMDIELMRRLSPRVNVIPVIGKADTLTPSELKGFKKRIMEDIEHYDMLVYNFPYDIEEDDEDTIQDNSELRALLPFAIIGSEEEVEVDGQFVQKLSRSVNPDMQDSSILPEEMANQSVRLKEEQLRKEEEKLREIELRVQREITERRQQLLAKAIHDAAPLADDVFSISHVYEHTNGYAGRFSQLAVEHLRTMPEVDFIERDQVVRIQETQKLAPWGLARVSHRKKLSLGTFTRYDYDPSGGDGVDVYVIDTGININHEEFQGRASWGATIPQNDVDEDGNGHGTHCAGTIASRKFGVAKAANVIAVKVLGSNGSGSMSDVIGGVNFATTASLAKKAKAEAEFKATGKTAHKGSVANMSLGGGKSDALDRAVNAAVDKGLHFAVAAGNDNRDACNYSPAAAEKAVTVGASTLSDERAYFSNFGKCVDVFAPGLNIRSTWIGSTSAENTISGTSMASPHTAGMLAYLLSLYPSKAFDPKFDAEPLVETSVFQRPMAIALSSTMYIFGYSALPNWAASLLPSPVVVEETVAPIPTLTPAQLKRALLQLATPNALSDLPAETVNLLIFNNFTSTA
;
A
#
# COMPACT_ATOMS: atom_id res chain seq x y z
N MET A 1 -45.04 6.93 -6.27
CA MET A 1 -45.20 6.45 -7.67
C MET A 1 -43.84 5.96 -8.11
N SER A 2 -43.62 4.65 -8.08
CA SER A 2 -42.32 4.01 -8.37
C SER A 2 -42.16 3.79 -9.88
N PHE A 3 -41.00 4.18 -10.41
CA PHE A 3 -40.67 4.24 -11.84
C PHE A 3 -40.11 2.92 -12.41
N ALA A 4 -40.13 1.82 -11.65
CA ALA A 4 -39.62 0.51 -12.08
C ALA A 4 -40.35 -0.11 -13.29
N ALA A 5 -41.50 0.45 -13.69
CA ALA A 5 -42.36 -0.13 -14.73
C ALA A 5 -41.93 0.15 -16.19
N ARG A 6 -40.87 0.92 -16.47
CA ARG A 6 -40.65 1.45 -17.84
C ARG A 6 -39.61 0.77 -18.74
N ARG A 7 -38.80 -0.18 -18.24
CA ARG A 7 -37.82 -0.90 -19.09
C ARG A 7 -37.81 -2.41 -18.88
N ARG A 8 -38.87 -3.09 -19.30
CA ARG A 8 -38.82 -4.54 -19.59
C ARG A 8 -39.91 -4.99 -20.56
N GLY A 9 -40.18 -4.18 -21.59
CA GLY A 9 -41.33 -4.35 -22.48
C GLY A 9 -41.38 -5.59 -23.38
N ASN A 10 -40.39 -6.49 -23.42
CA ASN A 10 -40.41 -7.62 -24.38
C ASN A 10 -39.93 -8.99 -23.88
N LYS A 11 -39.73 -9.21 -22.57
CA LYS A 11 -39.38 -10.55 -22.01
C LYS A 11 -40.24 -11.03 -20.83
N VAL A 12 -41.27 -10.29 -20.44
CA VAL A 12 -42.03 -10.52 -19.19
C VAL A 12 -43.30 -11.35 -19.45
N LYS A 13 -43.13 -12.54 -20.04
CA LYS A 13 -44.19 -13.58 -20.02
C LYS A 13 -43.69 -14.92 -19.46
N LYS A 14 -42.40 -15.03 -19.12
CA LYS A 14 -41.84 -16.16 -18.37
C LYS A 14 -41.57 -15.66 -16.94
N GLY A 15 -42.13 -16.32 -15.94
CA GLY A 15 -41.88 -15.97 -14.54
C GLY A 15 -40.40 -16.03 -14.18
N VAL A 16 -39.97 -15.20 -13.24
CA VAL A 16 -38.58 -15.13 -12.74
C VAL A 16 -38.42 -16.12 -11.60
N GLN A 17 -37.37 -16.94 -11.63
CA GLN A 17 -37.02 -17.83 -10.52
C GLN A 17 -35.90 -17.19 -9.72
N PHE A 18 -36.06 -17.10 -8.40
CA PHE A 18 -35.07 -16.48 -7.52
C PHE A 18 -34.96 -17.24 -6.21
N THR A 19 -33.80 -17.81 -5.93
CA THR A 19 -33.46 -18.42 -4.63
C THR A 19 -32.70 -17.44 -3.74
N VAL A 20 -33.19 -17.22 -2.52
CA VAL A 20 -32.56 -16.41 -1.48
C VAL A 20 -32.29 -17.27 -0.24
N MET A 21 -31.11 -17.11 0.36
CA MET A 21 -30.76 -17.75 1.63
C MET A 21 -30.72 -16.71 2.74
N VAL A 22 -31.30 -17.04 3.89
CA VAL A 22 -31.40 -16.12 5.04
C VAL A 22 -30.61 -16.69 6.20
N VAL A 23 -29.59 -15.96 6.66
CA VAL A 23 -28.65 -16.40 7.69
C VAL A 23 -28.47 -15.34 8.76
N GLY A 24 -28.47 -15.73 10.03
CA GLY A 24 -28.19 -14.83 11.16
C GLY A 24 -28.68 -15.43 12.48
N ALA A 25 -28.24 -14.83 13.59
CA ALA A 25 -28.59 -15.31 14.94
C ALA A 25 -30.10 -15.28 15.19
N SER A 26 -30.61 -16.13 16.08
CA SER A 26 -32.01 -16.04 16.51
C SER A 26 -32.30 -14.67 17.15
N GLY A 27 -33.54 -14.20 16.98
CA GLY A 27 -33.99 -12.90 17.50
C GLY A 27 -33.60 -11.68 16.66
N THR A 28 -32.89 -11.84 15.55
CA THR A 28 -32.51 -10.76 14.60
C THR A 28 -33.65 -10.29 13.68
N GLY A 29 -34.80 -10.96 13.68
CA GLY A 29 -35.97 -10.59 12.86
C GLY A 29 -36.06 -11.23 11.47
N ARG A 30 -35.30 -12.32 11.23
CA ARG A 30 -35.31 -13.09 9.96
C ARG A 30 -36.69 -13.62 9.59
N THR A 31 -37.33 -14.34 10.51
CA THR A 31 -38.67 -14.93 10.32
C THR A 31 -39.69 -13.85 9.98
N THR A 32 -39.71 -12.77 10.76
CA THR A 32 -40.58 -11.61 10.52
C THR A 32 -40.33 -10.99 9.15
N PHE A 33 -39.07 -10.75 8.78
CA PHE A 33 -38.74 -10.19 7.47
C PHE A 33 -39.25 -11.06 6.32
N VAL A 34 -39.06 -12.38 6.40
CA VAL A 34 -39.51 -13.31 5.35
C VAL A 34 -41.03 -13.34 5.26
N ASN A 35 -41.75 -13.40 6.39
CA ASN A 35 -43.20 -13.40 6.41
C ASN A 35 -43.78 -12.08 5.89
N THR A 36 -43.17 -10.94 6.26
CA THR A 36 -43.53 -9.62 5.72
C THR A 36 -43.25 -9.55 4.21
N LEU A 37 -42.10 -10.06 3.74
CA LEU A 37 -41.74 -10.05 2.32
C LEU A 37 -42.69 -10.89 1.45
N CYS A 38 -43.22 -11.97 2.01
CA CYS A 38 -44.13 -12.89 1.31
C CYS A 38 -45.61 -12.64 1.61
N GLU A 39 -45.93 -11.62 2.41
CA GLU A 39 -47.29 -11.30 2.89
C GLU A 39 -48.06 -12.54 3.40
N SER A 40 -47.34 -13.50 3.95
CA SER A 40 -47.88 -14.79 4.37
C SER A 40 -46.97 -15.45 5.40
N GLU A 41 -47.53 -16.33 6.23
CA GLU A 41 -46.76 -17.09 7.22
C GLU A 41 -45.99 -18.23 6.52
N VAL A 42 -44.80 -17.91 6.00
CA VAL A 42 -43.91 -18.84 5.30
C VAL A 42 -43.00 -19.57 6.28
N LEU A 43 -42.51 -18.85 7.30
CA LEU A 43 -41.65 -19.36 8.35
C LEU A 43 -42.37 -19.25 9.70
N THR A 44 -42.38 -20.35 10.47
CA THR A 44 -43.01 -20.40 11.79
C THR A 44 -42.11 -19.78 12.86
N HIS A 45 -42.66 -18.96 13.74
CA HIS A 45 -41.93 -18.43 14.91
C HIS A 45 -41.63 -19.53 15.93
N LYS A 46 -40.44 -19.47 16.54
CA LYS A 46 -40.09 -20.32 17.68
C LYS A 46 -40.52 -19.59 18.96
N VAL A 47 -41.50 -20.14 19.70
CA VAL A 47 -42.25 -19.40 20.73
C VAL A 47 -41.59 -19.42 22.12
N SER A 48 -40.68 -20.35 22.42
CA SER A 48 -39.93 -20.39 23.68
C SER A 48 -38.88 -21.49 23.60
N ASP A 49 -37.72 -21.30 24.21
CA ASP A 49 -36.88 -22.42 24.61
C ASP A 49 -37.47 -22.99 25.90
N ASP A 50 -37.76 -24.29 25.93
CA ASP A 50 -38.13 -24.97 27.17
C ASP A 50 -36.85 -25.03 28.04
N PRO A 51 -36.84 -24.47 29.26
CA PRO A 51 -35.66 -24.42 30.11
C PRO A 51 -35.08 -25.82 30.42
N GLU A 52 -35.89 -26.89 30.33
CA GLU A 52 -35.39 -28.26 30.49
C GLU A 52 -34.59 -28.75 29.26
N THR A 53 -34.80 -28.18 28.08
CA THR A 53 -34.15 -28.57 26.81
C THR A 53 -33.15 -27.55 26.27
N ALA A 54 -33.00 -26.40 26.93
CA ALA A 54 -32.10 -25.32 26.52
C ALA A 54 -30.60 -25.71 26.45
N HIS A 55 -30.21 -26.81 27.10
CA HIS A 55 -28.85 -27.37 27.05
C HIS A 55 -28.59 -28.27 25.83
N ILE A 56 -29.61 -28.55 25.02
CA ILE A 56 -29.53 -29.45 23.87
C ILE A 56 -29.18 -28.63 22.61
N GLU A 57 -27.98 -28.83 22.09
CA GLU A 57 -27.53 -28.20 20.84
C GLU A 57 -28.27 -28.81 19.64
N VAL A 58 -29.27 -28.09 19.12
CA VAL A 58 -29.97 -28.48 17.89
C VAL A 58 -29.18 -27.95 16.70
N GLY A 59 -28.53 -28.84 15.94
CA GLY A 59 -27.82 -28.46 14.72
C GLY A 59 -28.72 -27.80 13.66
N VAL A 60 -28.13 -26.97 12.78
CA VAL A 60 -28.84 -26.28 11.71
C VAL A 60 -29.44 -27.28 10.71
N LYS A 61 -30.72 -27.10 10.40
CA LYS A 61 -31.43 -27.91 9.39
C LYS A 61 -31.91 -27.01 8.27
N ILE A 62 -31.26 -27.11 7.11
CA ILE A 62 -31.58 -26.29 5.94
C ILE A 62 -32.78 -26.90 5.23
N LYS A 63 -33.84 -26.11 5.06
CA LYS A 63 -35.05 -26.49 4.31
C LYS A 63 -35.46 -25.39 3.33
N PRO A 64 -35.47 -25.67 2.02
CA PRO A 64 -36.00 -24.72 1.04
C PRO A 64 -37.54 -24.71 1.07
N VAL A 65 -38.13 -23.52 1.05
CA VAL A 65 -39.58 -23.27 0.93
C VAL A 65 -39.83 -22.50 -0.36
N ASN A 66 -40.77 -22.97 -1.18
CA ASN A 66 -41.11 -22.31 -2.44
C ASN A 66 -42.37 -21.47 -2.26
N VAL A 67 -42.30 -20.21 -2.68
CA VAL A 67 -43.39 -19.24 -2.64
C VAL A 67 -43.56 -18.63 -4.03
N GLU A 68 -44.80 -18.52 -4.50
CA GLU A 68 -45.11 -17.79 -5.74
C GLU A 68 -45.65 -16.41 -5.38
N LEU A 69 -44.94 -15.36 -5.81
CA LEU A 69 -45.32 -13.96 -5.64
C LEU A 69 -45.80 -13.39 -6.97
N GLU A 70 -46.79 -12.50 -6.93
CA GLU A 70 -47.26 -11.76 -8.11
C GLU A 70 -47.18 -10.26 -7.84
N GLU A 71 -46.27 -9.58 -8.53
CA GLU A 71 -46.03 -8.14 -8.39
C GLU A 71 -46.05 -7.49 -9.79
N ASP A 72 -46.85 -6.44 -9.97
CA ASP A 72 -47.03 -5.72 -11.25
C ASP A 72 -47.30 -6.61 -12.49
N GLY A 73 -48.02 -7.72 -12.29
CA GLY A 73 -48.36 -8.69 -13.35
C GLY A 73 -47.22 -9.65 -13.72
N VAL A 74 -46.14 -9.67 -12.95
CA VAL A 74 -45.00 -10.57 -13.08
C VAL A 74 -45.07 -11.65 -12.00
N ARG A 75 -45.05 -12.91 -12.40
CA ARG A 75 -44.95 -14.04 -11.46
C ARG A 75 -43.49 -14.31 -11.09
N ILE A 76 -43.16 -14.22 -9.81
CA ILE A 76 -41.84 -14.52 -9.25
C ILE A 76 -41.97 -15.81 -8.45
N ALA A 77 -41.23 -16.84 -8.85
CA ALA A 77 -41.08 -18.07 -8.08
C ALA A 77 -39.87 -17.89 -7.14
N LEU A 78 -40.14 -17.54 -5.89
CA LEU A 78 -39.16 -17.31 -4.85
C LEU A 78 -38.89 -18.61 -4.08
N THR A 79 -37.64 -19.01 -3.96
CA THR A 79 -37.22 -20.13 -3.09
C THR A 79 -36.48 -19.56 -1.89
N ILE A 80 -37.00 -19.74 -0.69
CA ILE A 80 -36.41 -19.26 0.56
C ILE A 80 -35.69 -20.42 1.24
N VAL A 81 -34.39 -20.26 1.47
CA VAL A 81 -33.55 -21.21 2.18
C VAL A 81 -33.26 -20.64 3.58
N ASP A 82 -33.95 -21.16 4.59
CA ASP A 82 -33.77 -20.74 5.99
C ASP A 82 -32.72 -21.60 6.72
N THR A 83 -32.07 -20.98 7.70
CA THR A 83 -31.03 -21.58 8.57
C THR A 83 -31.41 -21.40 10.04
N PRO A 84 -32.42 -22.13 10.55
CA PRO A 84 -32.82 -22.04 11.94
C PRO A 84 -31.72 -22.58 12.85
N GLY A 85 -31.48 -21.92 14.00
CA GLY A 85 -30.48 -22.33 14.99
C GLY A 85 -29.04 -21.86 14.72
N PHE A 86 -28.79 -21.16 13.61
CA PHE A 86 -27.48 -20.59 13.34
C PHE A 86 -27.19 -19.41 14.27
N GLY A 87 -26.05 -19.41 14.97
CA GLY A 87 -25.62 -18.33 15.85
C GLY A 87 -26.16 -18.39 17.29
N ASP A 88 -26.85 -19.49 17.65
CA ASP A 88 -27.43 -19.70 18.98
C ASP A 88 -26.48 -20.45 19.93
N ASN A 89 -25.54 -21.23 19.38
CA ASN A 89 -24.56 -21.99 20.14
C ASN A 89 -23.27 -21.18 20.35
N ILE A 90 -22.42 -21.60 21.30
CA ILE A 90 -21.08 -21.03 21.47
C ILE A 90 -20.16 -21.50 20.33
N ASP A 91 -20.22 -22.80 20.00
CA ASP A 91 -19.56 -23.36 18.83
C ASP A 91 -20.56 -23.48 17.66
N ASN A 92 -20.29 -22.76 16.58
CA ASN A 92 -21.11 -22.77 15.37
C ASN A 92 -20.39 -23.43 14.18
N GLU A 93 -19.25 -24.10 14.37
CA GLU A 93 -18.48 -24.68 13.26
C GLU A 93 -19.29 -25.76 12.53
N ALA A 94 -20.02 -26.62 13.25
CA ALA A 94 -20.89 -27.63 12.64
C ALA A 94 -22.04 -27.00 11.81
N ALA A 95 -22.64 -25.92 12.33
CA ALA A 95 -23.68 -25.16 11.64
C ALA A 95 -23.14 -24.48 10.37
N PHE A 96 -21.93 -23.94 10.46
CA PHE A 96 -21.21 -23.34 9.34
C PHE A 96 -20.91 -24.36 8.23
N GLN A 97 -20.39 -25.54 8.59
CA GLN A 97 -20.09 -26.60 7.62
C GLN A 97 -21.35 -27.09 6.89
N GLU A 98 -22.51 -27.16 7.58
CA GLU A 98 -23.77 -27.54 6.92
C GLU A 98 -24.23 -26.49 5.89
N ILE A 99 -24.11 -25.19 6.22
CA ILE A 99 -24.44 -24.08 5.30
C ILE A 99 -23.52 -24.09 4.07
N MET A 100 -22.22 -24.23 4.30
CA MET A 100 -21.21 -24.31 3.24
C MET A 100 -21.42 -25.53 2.34
N GLY A 101 -21.60 -26.70 2.95
CA GLY A 101 -21.85 -27.95 2.25
C GLY A 101 -23.17 -27.92 1.47
N TYR A 102 -24.19 -27.18 1.92
CA TYR A 102 -25.40 -26.94 1.12
C TYR A 102 -25.10 -26.13 -0.14
N LEU A 103 -24.38 -25.02 -0.03
CA LEU A 103 -24.01 -24.18 -1.17
C LEU A 103 -23.16 -24.96 -2.18
N GLU A 104 -22.12 -25.66 -1.72
CA GLU A 104 -21.23 -26.46 -2.57
C GLU A 104 -21.97 -27.59 -3.29
N ARG A 105 -22.87 -28.31 -2.60
CA ARG A 105 -23.73 -29.32 -3.23
C ARG A 105 -24.56 -28.77 -4.38
N GLN A 106 -25.06 -27.53 -4.28
CA GLN A 106 -25.81 -26.93 -5.40
C GLN A 106 -24.93 -26.68 -6.63
N TYR A 107 -23.67 -26.27 -6.43
CA TYR A 107 -22.72 -26.12 -7.53
C TYR A 107 -22.35 -27.48 -8.15
N ASP A 108 -22.13 -28.49 -7.33
CA ASP A 108 -21.81 -29.84 -7.78
C ASP A 108 -22.95 -30.48 -8.56
N ASP A 109 -24.21 -30.33 -8.11
CA ASP A 109 -25.39 -30.85 -8.80
C ASP A 109 -25.54 -30.22 -10.20
N ILE A 110 -25.27 -28.91 -10.31
CA ILE A 110 -25.29 -28.17 -11.59
C ILE A 110 -24.17 -28.62 -12.51
N LEU A 111 -22.96 -28.73 -11.97
CA LEU A 111 -21.79 -29.17 -12.73
C LEU A 111 -21.99 -30.61 -13.24
N ALA A 112 -22.53 -31.48 -12.39
CA ALA A 112 -22.87 -32.85 -12.74
C ALA A 112 -23.93 -32.88 -13.86
N GLU A 113 -24.96 -32.04 -13.81
CA GLU A 113 -25.97 -31.97 -14.86
C GLU A 113 -25.45 -31.37 -16.18
N GLU A 114 -24.66 -30.29 -16.12
CA GLU A 114 -24.01 -29.68 -17.30
C GLU A 114 -23.02 -30.63 -17.99
N SER A 115 -22.39 -31.53 -17.22
CA SER A 115 -21.47 -32.55 -17.75
C SER A 115 -22.16 -33.72 -18.47
N ARG A 116 -23.49 -33.87 -18.36
CA ARG A 116 -24.22 -34.97 -19.01
C ARG A 116 -24.34 -34.77 -20.51
N ILE A 117 -24.07 -35.84 -21.26
CA ILE A 117 -24.22 -35.88 -22.74
C ILE A 117 -25.66 -35.57 -23.18
N LYS A 118 -26.65 -35.99 -22.38
CA LYS A 118 -28.06 -35.61 -22.54
C LYS A 118 -28.58 -34.99 -21.25
N ARG A 119 -28.87 -33.70 -21.31
CA ARG A 119 -29.41 -32.93 -20.19
C ARG A 119 -30.83 -33.39 -19.85
N ASN A 120 -31.14 -33.45 -18.56
CA ASN A 120 -32.47 -33.71 -18.05
C ASN A 120 -33.32 -32.43 -18.20
N PRO A 121 -34.36 -32.43 -19.06
CA PRO A 121 -35.19 -31.26 -19.28
C PRO A 121 -36.06 -30.88 -18.06
N ARG A 122 -36.11 -31.73 -17.02
CA ARG A 122 -36.80 -31.45 -15.75
C ARG A 122 -35.88 -30.95 -14.65
N PHE A 123 -34.57 -30.90 -14.87
CA PHE A 123 -33.63 -30.37 -13.88
C PHE A 123 -33.88 -28.87 -13.68
N ARG A 124 -33.85 -28.42 -12.43
CA ARG A 124 -34.07 -27.02 -12.04
C ARG A 124 -32.82 -26.50 -11.36
N ASP A 125 -32.40 -25.30 -11.74
CA ASP A 125 -31.31 -24.60 -11.07
C ASP A 125 -31.81 -24.08 -9.72
N ASN A 126 -31.28 -24.66 -8.64
CA ASN A 126 -31.64 -24.32 -7.26
C ASN A 126 -30.49 -23.59 -6.54
N ARG A 127 -29.47 -23.10 -7.27
CA ARG A 127 -28.37 -22.33 -6.68
C ARG A 127 -28.92 -21.09 -5.97
N VAL A 128 -28.29 -20.75 -4.85
CA VAL A 128 -28.62 -19.54 -4.09
C VAL A 128 -28.06 -18.34 -4.84
N HIS A 129 -28.91 -17.38 -5.22
CA HIS A 129 -28.48 -16.18 -5.95
C HIS A 129 -27.95 -15.09 -5.02
N ALA A 130 -28.56 -14.97 -3.84
CA ALA A 130 -28.21 -13.99 -2.81
C ALA A 130 -28.38 -14.60 -1.41
N LEU A 131 -27.45 -14.24 -0.52
CA LEU A 131 -27.49 -14.58 0.89
C LEU A 131 -27.67 -13.30 1.69
N LEU A 132 -28.81 -13.17 2.38
CA LEU A 132 -29.07 -12.07 3.29
C LEU A 132 -28.48 -12.41 4.66
N TYR A 133 -27.46 -11.67 5.07
CA TYR A 133 -26.81 -11.86 6.35
C TYR A 133 -27.34 -10.87 7.39
N PHE A 134 -28.08 -11.38 8.38
CA PHE A 134 -28.72 -10.60 9.42
C PHE A 134 -27.77 -10.34 10.59
N ILE A 135 -27.33 -9.09 10.70
CA ILE A 135 -26.45 -8.56 11.74
C ILE A 135 -27.31 -8.07 12.91
N PRO A 136 -27.05 -8.52 14.15
CA PRO A 136 -27.76 -8.03 15.33
C PRO A 136 -27.50 -6.54 15.58
N PRO A 137 -28.51 -5.76 16.01
CA PRO A 137 -28.37 -4.32 16.25
C PRO A 137 -27.71 -4.04 17.61
N THR A 138 -26.45 -4.45 17.79
CA THR A 138 -25.70 -4.28 19.05
C THR A 138 -25.23 -2.85 19.27
N GLY A 139 -25.19 -2.02 18.22
CA GLY A 139 -24.65 -0.67 18.25
C GLY A 139 -23.11 -0.60 18.28
N HIS A 140 -22.39 -1.73 18.24
CA HIS A 140 -20.92 -1.79 18.25
C HIS A 140 -20.34 -2.04 16.84
N SER A 141 -19.43 -2.99 16.67
CA SER A 141 -18.86 -3.42 15.37
C SER A 141 -19.36 -4.83 15.03
N LEU A 142 -18.93 -5.41 13.90
CA LEU A 142 -19.21 -6.82 13.61
C LEU A 142 -18.58 -7.71 14.70
N ARG A 143 -19.26 -8.80 15.09
CA ARG A 143 -18.68 -9.80 15.99
C ARG A 143 -17.69 -10.66 15.21
N GLU A 144 -16.71 -11.25 15.90
CA GLU A 144 -15.70 -12.13 15.28
C GLU A 144 -16.33 -13.27 14.48
N MET A 145 -17.40 -13.88 15.01
CA MET A 145 -18.17 -14.91 14.31
C MET A 145 -18.81 -14.39 13.01
N ASP A 146 -19.34 -13.16 13.02
CA ASP A 146 -19.96 -12.55 11.84
C ASP A 146 -18.92 -12.30 10.74
N ILE A 147 -17.73 -11.82 11.13
CA ILE A 147 -16.59 -11.57 10.23
C ILE A 147 -16.14 -12.88 9.58
N GLU A 148 -15.88 -13.91 10.38
CA GLU A 148 -15.37 -15.19 9.87
C GLU A 148 -16.38 -15.85 8.92
N LEU A 149 -17.67 -15.77 9.24
CA LEU A 149 -18.72 -16.35 8.41
C LEU A 149 -18.87 -15.63 7.07
N MET A 150 -19.01 -14.30 7.10
CA MET A 150 -19.17 -13.49 5.89
C MET A 150 -17.96 -13.67 4.97
N ARG A 151 -16.75 -13.72 5.53
CA ARG A 151 -15.50 -13.94 4.79
C ARG A 151 -15.43 -15.31 4.12
N ARG A 152 -15.91 -16.38 4.77
CA ARG A 152 -15.87 -17.73 4.18
C ARG A 152 -16.99 -17.98 3.17
N LEU A 153 -18.15 -17.33 3.33
CA LEU A 153 -19.31 -17.45 2.43
C LEU A 153 -19.21 -16.56 1.19
N SER A 154 -18.58 -15.38 1.31
CA SER A 154 -18.50 -14.40 0.23
C SER A 154 -17.91 -14.90 -1.11
N PRO A 155 -16.98 -15.87 -1.16
CA PRO A 155 -16.50 -16.42 -2.44
C PRO A 155 -17.50 -17.37 -3.13
N ARG A 156 -18.52 -17.84 -2.40
CA ARG A 156 -19.46 -18.88 -2.84
C ARG A 156 -20.85 -18.36 -3.14
N VAL A 157 -21.25 -17.20 -2.61
CA VAL A 157 -22.56 -16.59 -2.84
C VAL A 157 -22.49 -15.08 -2.66
N ASN A 158 -23.36 -14.34 -3.34
CA ASN A 158 -23.48 -12.90 -3.16
C ASN A 158 -24.05 -12.59 -1.77
N VAL A 159 -23.20 -12.15 -0.83
CA VAL A 159 -23.60 -11.81 0.54
C VAL A 159 -24.07 -10.36 0.59
N ILE A 160 -25.28 -10.13 1.12
CA ILE A 160 -25.85 -8.80 1.34
C ILE A 160 -26.01 -8.60 2.86
N PRO A 161 -25.29 -7.64 3.47
CA PRO A 161 -25.37 -7.37 4.90
C PRO A 161 -26.65 -6.58 5.23
N VAL A 162 -27.38 -7.06 6.23
CA VAL A 162 -28.68 -6.53 6.67
C VAL A 162 -28.68 -6.38 8.18
N ILE A 163 -28.90 -5.17 8.70
CA ILE A 163 -29.14 -4.91 10.11
C ILE A 163 -30.61 -5.22 10.40
N GLY A 164 -30.85 -6.28 11.15
CA GLY A 164 -32.18 -6.66 11.60
C GLY A 164 -32.64 -5.84 12.80
N LYS A 165 -33.96 -5.67 12.96
CA LYS A 165 -34.59 -4.88 14.05
C LYS A 165 -33.96 -3.50 14.23
N ALA A 166 -33.81 -2.77 13.13
CA ALA A 166 -33.13 -1.46 13.15
C ALA A 166 -33.84 -0.41 14.03
N ASP A 167 -35.10 -0.64 14.40
CA ASP A 167 -35.91 0.17 15.31
C ASP A 167 -35.41 0.16 16.77
N THR A 168 -34.53 -0.78 17.14
CA THR A 168 -33.88 -0.78 18.45
C THR A 168 -32.77 0.26 18.58
N LEU A 169 -32.33 0.86 17.47
CA LEU A 169 -31.28 1.89 17.44
C LEU A 169 -31.88 3.26 17.13
N THR A 170 -31.35 4.31 17.76
CA THR A 170 -31.66 5.68 17.35
C THR A 170 -31.07 5.96 15.95
N PRO A 171 -31.57 6.95 15.19
CA PRO A 171 -31.02 7.29 13.88
C PRO A 171 -29.51 7.62 13.90
N SER A 172 -29.04 8.25 14.98
CA SER A 172 -27.62 8.54 15.20
C SER A 172 -26.79 7.29 15.45
N GLU A 173 -27.30 6.35 16.25
CA GLU A 173 -26.62 5.08 16.55
C GLU A 173 -26.59 4.19 15.30
N LEU A 174 -27.69 4.12 14.55
CA LEU A 174 -27.78 3.38 13.31
C LEU A 174 -26.77 3.91 12.27
N LYS A 175 -26.66 5.24 12.10
CA LYS A 175 -25.66 5.83 11.21
C LYS A 175 -24.23 5.48 11.63
N GLY A 176 -23.93 5.56 12.92
CA GLY A 176 -22.62 5.15 13.45
C GLY A 176 -22.35 3.66 13.27
N PHE A 177 -23.37 2.82 13.46
CA PHE A 177 -23.27 1.37 13.33
C PHE A 177 -23.04 0.94 11.89
N LYS A 178 -23.81 1.50 10.94
CA LYS A 178 -23.59 1.30 9.50
C LYS A 178 -22.16 1.63 9.08
N LYS A 179 -21.63 2.76 9.57
CA LYS A 179 -20.26 3.19 9.27
C LYS A 179 -19.23 2.15 9.74
N ARG A 180 -19.34 1.71 11.00
CA ARG A 180 -18.43 0.71 11.58
C ARG A 180 -18.49 -0.63 10.85
N ILE A 181 -19.69 -1.10 10.49
CA ILE A 181 -19.84 -2.34 9.71
C ILE A 181 -19.14 -2.23 8.35
N MET A 182 -19.28 -1.10 7.65
CA MET A 182 -18.59 -0.90 6.36
C MET A 182 -17.07 -0.80 6.53
N GLU A 183 -16.60 -0.16 7.60
CA GLU A 183 -15.17 -0.12 7.97
C GLU A 183 -14.63 -1.54 8.25
N ASP A 184 -15.38 -2.39 8.95
CA ASP A 184 -15.00 -3.80 9.19
C ASP A 184 -15.01 -4.62 7.89
N ILE A 185 -16.01 -4.45 7.03
CA ILE A 185 -16.10 -5.10 5.70
C ILE A 185 -14.87 -4.77 4.86
N GLU A 186 -14.44 -3.51 4.86
CA GLU A 186 -13.24 -3.07 4.16
C GLU A 186 -11.95 -3.57 4.83
N HIS A 187 -11.89 -3.56 6.16
CA HIS A 187 -10.72 -3.97 6.92
C HIS A 187 -10.39 -5.47 6.77
N TYR A 188 -11.42 -6.32 6.82
CA TYR A 188 -11.27 -7.78 6.73
C TYR A 188 -11.41 -8.35 5.31
N ASP A 189 -11.51 -7.48 4.30
CA ASP A 189 -11.61 -7.84 2.87
C ASP A 189 -12.78 -8.80 2.57
N MET A 190 -13.95 -8.48 3.11
CA MET A 190 -15.17 -9.26 2.92
C MET A 190 -15.85 -8.88 1.60
N LEU A 191 -16.00 -9.84 0.68
CA LEU A 191 -16.60 -9.61 -0.64
C LEU A 191 -18.13 -9.57 -0.57
N VAL A 192 -18.69 -8.46 -0.06
CA VAL A 192 -20.14 -8.22 -0.07
C VAL A 192 -20.61 -7.74 -1.44
N TYR A 193 -21.86 -8.05 -1.79
CA TYR A 193 -22.47 -7.58 -3.02
C TYR A 193 -22.67 -6.06 -2.98
N ASN A 194 -22.08 -5.35 -3.93
CA ASN A 194 -21.99 -3.90 -3.95
C ASN A 194 -22.70 -3.27 -5.17
N PHE A 195 -23.75 -3.91 -5.69
CA PHE A 195 -24.59 -3.43 -6.80
C PHE A 195 -23.78 -2.71 -7.91
N PRO A 196 -22.91 -3.46 -8.62
CA PRO A 196 -22.02 -2.87 -9.62
C PRO A 196 -22.84 -2.26 -10.76
N TYR A 197 -22.37 -1.14 -11.29
CA TYR A 197 -22.89 -0.49 -12.49
C TYR A 197 -21.71 0.08 -13.30
N ASP A 198 -21.88 0.14 -14.61
CA ASP A 198 -20.93 0.72 -15.55
C ASP A 198 -21.47 2.05 -16.07
N ILE A 199 -20.70 3.13 -15.89
CA ILE A 199 -21.13 4.48 -16.27
C ILE A 199 -21.14 4.67 -17.80
N GLU A 200 -20.38 3.84 -18.53
CA GLU A 200 -20.27 3.89 -19.99
C GLU A 200 -21.26 2.93 -20.67
N GLU A 201 -21.54 1.77 -20.06
CA GLU A 201 -22.40 0.73 -20.66
C GLU A 201 -23.84 0.73 -20.15
N ASP A 202 -24.09 1.05 -18.88
CA ASP A 202 -25.43 1.04 -18.30
C ASP A 202 -26.18 2.34 -18.57
N ASP A 203 -27.51 2.26 -18.60
CA ASP A 203 -28.34 3.43 -18.78
C ASP A 203 -28.48 4.25 -17.49
N GLU A 204 -28.77 5.55 -17.63
CA GLU A 204 -28.87 6.50 -16.50
C GLU A 204 -29.82 6.02 -15.39
N ASP A 205 -30.92 5.35 -15.73
CA ASP A 205 -31.87 4.82 -14.75
C ASP A 205 -31.21 3.69 -13.92
N THR A 206 -30.54 2.73 -14.58
CA THR A 206 -29.80 1.63 -13.93
C THR A 206 -28.63 2.14 -13.05
N ILE A 207 -27.90 3.15 -13.52
CA ILE A 207 -26.81 3.79 -12.77
C ILE A 207 -27.35 4.44 -11.50
N GLN A 208 -28.45 5.19 -11.62
CA GLN A 208 -29.06 5.88 -10.50
C GLN A 208 -29.58 4.87 -9.46
N ASP A 209 -30.32 3.84 -9.90
CA ASP A 209 -30.89 2.82 -9.01
C ASP A 209 -29.78 2.07 -8.23
N ASN A 210 -28.73 1.62 -8.92
CA ASN A 210 -27.63 0.91 -8.28
C ASN A 210 -26.82 1.82 -7.34
N SER A 211 -26.63 3.09 -7.69
CA SER A 211 -25.98 4.09 -6.82
C SER A 211 -26.77 4.33 -5.53
N GLU A 212 -28.11 4.44 -5.62
CA GLU A 212 -28.99 4.57 -4.46
C GLU A 212 -28.93 3.33 -3.56
N LEU A 213 -28.99 2.13 -4.14
CA LEU A 213 -28.89 0.88 -3.40
C LEU A 213 -27.55 0.74 -2.66
N ARG A 214 -26.44 1.18 -3.26
CA ARG A 214 -25.11 1.21 -2.60
C ARG A 214 -25.09 2.16 -1.41
N ALA A 215 -25.73 3.33 -1.53
CA ALA A 215 -25.79 4.29 -0.43
C ALA A 215 -26.59 3.76 0.79
N LEU A 216 -27.43 2.75 0.58
CA LEU A 216 -28.22 2.13 1.65
C LEU A 216 -27.47 1.03 2.41
N LEU A 217 -26.32 0.55 1.92
CA LEU A 217 -25.53 -0.51 2.53
C LEU A 217 -24.85 -0.09 3.86
N PRO A 218 -24.78 -0.97 4.87
CA PRO A 218 -25.59 -2.19 4.99
C PRO A 218 -27.07 -1.82 5.17
N PHE A 219 -27.98 -2.62 4.58
CA PHE A 219 -29.42 -2.35 4.68
C PHE A 219 -29.85 -2.38 6.14
N ALA A 220 -30.81 -1.55 6.50
CA ALA A 220 -31.41 -1.54 7.83
C ALA A 220 -32.90 -1.77 7.67
N ILE A 221 -33.41 -2.86 8.22
CA ILE A 221 -34.78 -3.29 8.00
C ILE A 221 -35.54 -3.36 9.31
N ILE A 222 -36.84 -3.10 9.19
CA ILE A 222 -37.82 -3.29 10.25
C ILE A 222 -38.95 -4.09 9.60
N GLY A 223 -39.29 -5.23 10.20
CA GLY A 223 -40.40 -6.08 9.75
C GLY A 223 -41.52 -6.05 10.79
N SER A 224 -42.76 -6.16 10.32
CA SER A 224 -43.94 -6.33 11.18
C SER A 224 -44.94 -7.25 10.49
N GLU A 225 -45.61 -8.06 11.31
CA GLU A 225 -46.71 -8.95 10.88
C GLU A 225 -48.08 -8.42 11.39
N GLU A 226 -48.09 -7.34 12.17
CA GLU A 226 -49.30 -6.73 12.73
C GLU A 226 -49.67 -5.44 11.98
N GLU A 227 -50.91 -5.35 11.49
CA GLU A 227 -51.49 -4.13 10.92
C GLU A 227 -52.37 -3.43 11.96
N VAL A 228 -52.23 -2.10 12.07
CA VAL A 228 -53.03 -1.24 12.95
C VAL A 228 -53.62 -0.11 12.13
N GLU A 229 -54.89 0.19 12.34
CA GLU A 229 -55.58 1.30 11.68
C GLU A 229 -55.29 2.60 12.41
N VAL A 230 -54.68 3.57 11.72
CA VAL A 230 -54.46 4.94 12.21
C VAL A 230 -55.04 5.90 11.18
N ASP A 231 -55.98 6.75 11.60
CA ASP A 231 -56.66 7.75 10.75
C ASP A 231 -57.27 7.20 9.45
N GLY A 232 -57.83 5.98 9.49
CA GLY A 232 -58.50 5.33 8.35
C GLY A 232 -57.55 4.72 7.31
N GLN A 233 -56.25 4.64 7.61
CA GLN A 233 -55.25 3.90 6.84
C GLN A 233 -54.69 2.75 7.68
N PHE A 234 -54.63 1.56 7.08
CA PHE A 234 -53.95 0.41 7.69
C PHE A 234 -52.44 0.63 7.57
N VAL A 235 -51.76 0.70 8.71
CA VAL A 235 -50.30 0.87 8.81
C VAL A 235 -49.72 -0.25 9.65
N GLN A 236 -48.53 -0.73 9.29
CA GLN A 236 -47.86 -1.78 10.06
C GLN A 236 -47.40 -1.25 11.43
N LYS A 237 -47.64 -2.02 12.50
CA LYS A 237 -47.29 -1.64 13.87
C LYS A 237 -45.79 -1.82 14.10
N LEU A 238 -45.10 -0.73 14.43
CA LEU A 238 -43.67 -0.74 14.78
C LEU A 238 -43.51 -0.94 16.30
N SER A 239 -42.48 -1.67 16.74
CA SER A 239 -42.29 -2.12 18.14
C SER A 239 -42.01 -1.00 19.16
N ARG A 240 -42.08 0.27 18.76
CA ARG A 240 -41.85 1.43 19.61
C ARG A 240 -43.02 2.41 19.58
N SER A 241 -44.19 1.98 20.04
CA SER A 241 -45.25 2.92 20.44
C SER A 241 -45.01 3.39 21.87
N VAL A 242 -44.26 4.47 22.06
CA VAL A 242 -44.41 5.30 23.26
C VAL A 242 -45.63 6.18 23.01
N ASN A 243 -46.80 5.74 23.46
CA ASN A 243 -47.99 6.60 23.53
C ASN A 243 -47.84 7.51 24.76
N PRO A 244 -47.90 8.84 24.63
CA PRO A 244 -47.74 9.74 25.78
C PRO A 244 -48.91 9.74 26.78
N ASP A 245 -50.07 9.16 26.46
CA ASP A 245 -51.32 9.43 27.19
C ASP A 245 -52.14 8.22 27.66
N MET A 246 -51.53 7.03 27.83
CA MET A 246 -52.22 5.93 28.53
C MET A 246 -51.39 5.35 29.66
N GLN A 247 -51.83 5.65 30.90
CA GLN A 247 -51.57 4.80 32.05
C GLN A 247 -52.19 3.43 31.79
N ASP A 248 -51.37 2.43 31.48
CA ASP A 248 -51.74 1.06 31.76
C ASP A 248 -50.63 0.31 32.47
N SER A 249 -51.02 -0.29 33.57
CA SER A 249 -50.20 -0.90 34.59
C SER A 249 -50.05 -2.39 34.32
N SER A 250 -49.03 -2.77 33.57
CA SER A 250 -48.51 -4.16 33.61
C SER A 250 -47.10 -4.23 33.03
N ILE A 251 -46.10 -3.81 33.83
CA ILE A 251 -44.72 -4.19 33.58
C ILE A 251 -44.62 -5.68 33.92
N LEU A 252 -44.23 -6.50 32.93
CA LEU A 252 -44.00 -7.93 33.12
C LEU A 252 -42.86 -8.14 34.13
N PRO A 253 -42.97 -9.10 35.07
CA PRO A 253 -41.99 -9.29 36.16
C PRO A 253 -40.53 -9.51 35.72
N GLU A 254 -40.29 -9.94 34.47
CA GLU A 254 -38.96 -10.21 33.92
C GLU A 254 -38.12 -8.94 33.70
N GLU A 255 -38.73 -7.78 33.42
CA GLU A 255 -37.97 -6.54 33.16
C GLU A 255 -37.40 -5.92 34.44
N MET A 256 -38.07 -6.07 35.58
CA MET A 256 -37.58 -5.57 36.87
C MET A 256 -36.42 -6.39 37.43
N ALA A 257 -36.38 -7.70 37.19
CA ALA A 257 -35.30 -8.57 37.64
C ALA A 257 -33.97 -8.16 36.97
N ASN A 258 -33.99 -7.88 35.67
CA ASN A 258 -32.81 -7.52 34.89
C ASN A 258 -32.26 -6.13 35.25
N GLN A 259 -33.12 -5.17 35.64
CA GLN A 259 -32.66 -3.83 36.02
C GLN A 259 -31.92 -3.82 37.37
N SER A 260 -32.36 -4.65 38.32
CA SER A 260 -31.73 -4.78 39.65
C SER A 260 -30.41 -5.55 39.62
N VAL A 261 -30.28 -6.55 38.73
CA VAL A 261 -29.03 -7.29 38.49
C VAL A 261 -28.02 -6.39 37.80
N ARG A 262 -28.43 -5.62 36.78
CA ARG A 262 -27.56 -4.68 36.07
C ARG A 262 -26.96 -3.60 36.99
N LEU A 263 -27.75 -3.06 37.92
CA LEU A 263 -27.25 -2.05 38.87
C LEU A 263 -26.25 -2.63 39.89
N LYS A 264 -26.43 -3.89 40.31
CA LYS A 264 -25.47 -4.58 41.20
C LYS A 264 -24.20 -4.99 40.48
N GLU A 265 -24.30 -5.48 39.25
CA GLU A 265 -23.14 -5.79 38.40
C GLU A 265 -22.32 -4.53 38.08
N GLU A 266 -22.99 -3.38 37.86
CA GLU A 266 -22.31 -2.10 37.62
C GLU A 266 -21.58 -1.59 38.88
N GLN A 267 -22.17 -1.77 40.07
CA GLN A 267 -21.51 -1.44 41.33
C GLN A 267 -20.31 -2.36 41.61
N LEU A 268 -20.45 -3.67 41.37
CA LEU A 268 -19.38 -4.64 41.56
C LEU A 268 -18.20 -4.34 40.63
N ARG A 269 -18.47 -4.01 39.36
CA ARG A 269 -17.43 -3.63 38.38
C ARG A 269 -16.66 -2.38 38.79
N LYS A 270 -17.34 -1.36 39.32
CA LYS A 270 -16.68 -0.14 39.80
C LYS A 270 -15.78 -0.38 41.02
N GLU A 271 -16.12 -1.36 41.86
CA GLU A 271 -15.35 -1.71 43.04
C GLU A 271 -14.13 -2.58 42.69
N GLU A 272 -14.29 -3.51 41.74
CA GLU A 272 -13.18 -4.29 41.17
C GLU A 272 -12.16 -3.41 40.43
N GLU A 273 -12.61 -2.41 39.66
CA GLU A 273 -11.70 -1.45 39.02
C GLU A 273 -10.88 -0.66 40.05
N LYS A 274 -11.51 -0.20 41.13
CA LYS A 274 -10.79 0.50 42.23
C LYS A 274 -9.77 -0.41 42.91
N LEU A 275 -10.10 -1.67 43.14
CA LEU A 275 -9.16 -2.62 43.75
C LEU A 275 -7.94 -2.85 42.83
N ARG A 276 -8.19 -2.98 41.52
CA ARG A 276 -7.16 -3.19 40.52
C ARG A 276 -6.22 -1.97 40.40
N GLU A 277 -6.77 -0.77 40.52
CA GLU A 277 -6.00 0.48 40.50
C GLU A 277 -5.09 0.60 41.75
N ILE A 278 -5.58 0.18 42.92
CA ILE A 278 -4.78 0.14 44.16
C ILE A 278 -3.67 -0.91 44.04
N GLU A 279 -3.97 -2.11 43.52
CA GLU A 279 -2.99 -3.18 43.35
C GLU A 279 -1.86 -2.76 42.39
N LEU A 280 -2.21 -2.16 41.25
CA LEU A 280 -1.24 -1.60 40.29
C LEU A 280 -0.38 -0.51 40.92
N ARG A 281 -0.95 0.36 41.73
CA ARG A 281 -0.21 1.42 42.42
C ARG A 281 0.79 0.85 43.43
N VAL A 282 0.39 -0.16 44.19
CA VAL A 282 1.29 -0.84 45.16
C VAL A 282 2.39 -1.60 44.44
N GLN A 283 2.09 -2.29 43.33
CA GLN A 283 3.09 -2.97 42.51
C GLN A 283 4.10 -2.00 41.90
N ARG A 284 3.68 -0.83 41.42
CA ARG A 284 4.60 0.22 40.95
C ARG A 284 5.52 0.70 42.07
N GLU A 285 4.98 1.03 43.25
CA GLU A 285 5.80 1.54 44.35
C GLU A 285 6.82 0.50 44.85
N ILE A 286 6.46 -0.79 44.86
CA ILE A 286 7.39 -1.88 45.19
C ILE A 286 8.48 -2.00 44.11
N THR A 287 8.11 -1.91 42.84
CA THR A 287 9.05 -2.04 41.72
C THR A 287 10.03 -0.87 41.66
N GLU A 288 9.56 0.36 41.84
CA GLU A 288 10.41 1.56 41.91
C GLU A 288 11.39 1.50 43.08
N ARG A 289 10.95 1.10 44.28
CA ARG A 289 11.85 0.93 45.44
C ARG A 289 12.90 -0.15 45.20
N ARG A 290 12.54 -1.25 44.53
CA ARG A 290 13.47 -2.33 44.19
C ARG A 290 14.51 -1.87 43.15
N GLN A 291 14.09 -1.07 42.17
CA GLN A 291 14.97 -0.47 41.14
C GLN A 291 15.95 0.56 41.73
N GLN A 292 15.51 1.41 42.67
CA GLN A 292 16.40 2.35 43.36
C GLN A 292 17.51 1.62 44.15
N LEU A 293 17.17 0.51 44.79
CA LEU A 293 18.14 -0.30 45.53
C LEU A 293 19.15 -0.99 44.58
N LEU A 294 18.69 -1.45 43.41
CA LEU A 294 19.53 -2.13 42.41
C LEU A 294 20.48 -1.14 41.70
N ALA A 295 19.98 0.04 41.31
CA ALA A 295 20.79 1.10 40.73
C ALA A 295 21.87 1.60 41.70
N LYS A 296 21.54 1.70 43.00
CA LYS A 296 22.50 2.06 44.05
C LYS A 296 23.56 0.98 44.26
N ALA A 297 23.16 -0.29 44.30
CA ALA A 297 24.09 -1.41 44.48
C ALA A 297 25.09 -1.56 43.31
N ILE A 298 24.67 -1.28 42.07
CA ILE A 298 25.54 -1.34 40.89
C ILE A 298 26.45 -0.11 40.80
N HIS A 299 25.96 1.08 41.18
CA HIS A 299 26.78 2.30 41.25
C HIS A 299 27.91 2.17 42.28
N ASP A 300 27.63 1.57 43.44
CA ASP A 300 28.64 1.31 44.49
C ASP A 300 29.69 0.26 44.07
N ALA A 301 29.39 -0.60 43.09
CA ALA A 301 30.28 -1.67 42.63
C ALA A 301 31.30 -1.24 41.56
N ALA A 302 31.09 -0.12 40.86
CA ALA A 302 31.98 0.34 39.79
C ALA A 302 32.00 1.89 39.64
N PRO A 303 32.74 2.61 40.50
CA PRO A 303 32.72 4.08 40.55
C PRO A 303 33.52 4.81 39.45
N LEU A 304 34.01 4.11 38.40
CA LEU A 304 34.99 4.66 37.43
C LEU A 304 34.49 4.73 35.97
N ALA A 305 33.20 4.54 35.71
CA ALA A 305 32.62 4.73 34.39
C ALA A 305 31.72 5.98 34.39
N ASP A 306 32.33 7.15 34.32
CA ASP A 306 31.62 8.35 33.86
C ASP A 306 31.21 8.11 32.38
N ASP A 307 29.93 8.30 32.13
CA ASP A 307 29.21 8.25 30.85
C ASP A 307 28.74 6.89 30.30
N VAL A 308 27.43 6.87 30.00
CA VAL A 308 26.66 5.91 29.20
C VAL A 308 26.04 4.71 29.94
N PHE A 309 25.37 4.96 31.07
CA PHE A 309 24.25 4.13 31.51
C PHE A 309 22.97 4.95 31.48
N SER A 310 22.08 4.68 30.52
CA SER A 310 20.74 5.30 30.49
C SER A 310 19.67 4.30 30.08
N ILE A 311 18.74 4.04 30.99
CA ILE A 311 17.53 3.27 30.70
C ILE A 311 16.57 4.20 29.97
N SER A 312 16.14 3.81 28.76
CA SER A 312 15.19 4.57 27.95
C SER A 312 13.75 4.13 28.18
N HIS A 313 13.51 2.82 28.40
CA HIS A 313 12.17 2.26 28.61
C HIS A 313 12.22 1.13 29.63
N VAL A 314 11.13 0.97 30.39
CA VAL A 314 10.90 -0.17 31.28
C VAL A 314 9.58 -0.81 30.87
N TYR A 315 9.60 -2.11 30.65
CA TYR A 315 8.46 -2.90 30.20
C TYR A 315 7.82 -3.61 31.39
N GLU A 316 6.67 -3.11 31.84
CA GLU A 316 5.95 -3.66 33.01
C GLU A 316 5.35 -5.06 32.74
N HIS A 317 4.89 -5.33 31.52
CA HIS A 317 4.18 -6.58 31.18
C HIS A 317 5.11 -7.74 30.80
N THR A 318 6.33 -7.44 30.37
CA THR A 318 7.36 -8.43 30.00
C THR A 318 8.53 -8.46 30.97
N ASN A 319 8.48 -7.70 32.07
CA ASN A 319 9.54 -7.59 33.09
C ASN A 319 10.93 -7.32 32.48
N GLY A 320 11.04 -6.28 31.64
CA GLY A 320 12.29 -5.94 30.95
C GLY A 320 12.59 -4.45 30.95
N TYR A 321 13.75 -4.06 30.41
CA TYR A 321 14.10 -2.66 30.19
C TYR A 321 14.99 -2.51 28.95
N ALA A 322 14.86 -1.37 28.26
CA ALA A 322 15.71 -0.98 27.14
C ALA A 322 16.53 0.26 27.51
N GLY A 323 17.73 0.39 26.96
CA GLY A 323 18.64 1.47 27.32
C GLY A 323 19.98 1.38 26.61
N ARG A 324 20.83 2.39 26.87
CA ARG A 324 22.24 2.36 26.48
C ARG A 324 23.04 1.79 27.64
N PHE A 325 23.76 0.71 27.32
CA PHE A 325 24.60 -0.03 28.26
C PHE A 325 26.00 -0.14 27.67
N SER A 326 27.03 0.03 28.51
CA SER A 326 28.39 -0.31 28.14
C SER A 326 28.53 -1.82 27.95
N GLN A 327 29.52 -2.26 27.19
CA GLN A 327 29.74 -3.69 26.94
C GLN A 327 29.99 -4.48 28.25
N LEU A 328 30.72 -3.88 29.19
CA LEU A 328 30.93 -4.42 30.54
C LEU A 328 29.62 -4.57 31.32
N ALA A 329 28.71 -3.60 31.23
CA ALA A 329 27.39 -3.69 31.86
C ALA A 329 26.56 -4.82 31.25
N VAL A 330 26.58 -4.98 29.92
CA VAL A 330 25.89 -6.09 29.24
C VAL A 330 26.43 -7.45 29.68
N GLU A 331 27.75 -7.59 29.78
CA GLU A 331 28.39 -8.82 30.26
C GLU A 331 27.99 -9.15 31.71
N HIS A 332 27.91 -8.15 32.58
CA HIS A 332 27.46 -8.34 33.95
C HIS A 332 25.98 -8.73 34.03
N LEU A 333 25.12 -8.06 33.25
CA LEU A 333 23.69 -8.37 33.17
C LEU A 333 23.42 -9.80 32.70
N ARG A 334 24.24 -10.34 31.78
CA ARG A 334 24.14 -11.75 31.36
C ARG A 334 24.39 -12.77 32.46
N THR A 335 25.07 -12.37 33.55
CA THR A 335 25.35 -13.26 34.68
C THR A 335 24.27 -13.26 35.75
N MET A 336 23.29 -12.36 35.65
CA MET A 336 22.21 -12.25 36.62
C MET A 336 21.15 -13.33 36.38
N PRO A 337 20.76 -14.12 37.41
CA PRO A 337 19.78 -15.19 37.27
C PRO A 337 18.37 -14.71 36.92
N GLU A 338 18.07 -13.43 37.13
CA GLU A 338 16.81 -12.78 36.73
C GLU A 338 16.74 -12.35 35.26
N VAL A 339 17.84 -12.41 34.51
CA VAL A 339 17.89 -12.00 33.09
C VAL A 339 17.74 -13.23 32.19
N ASP A 340 16.61 -13.34 31.51
CA ASP A 340 16.31 -14.44 30.58
C ASP A 340 17.15 -14.33 29.28
N PHE A 341 17.10 -13.17 28.62
CA PHE A 341 17.94 -12.87 27.46
C PHE A 341 18.22 -11.37 27.32
N ILE A 342 19.23 -11.03 26.50
CA ILE A 342 19.56 -9.66 26.13
C ILE A 342 19.59 -9.59 24.60
N GLU A 343 18.73 -8.74 24.04
CA GLU A 343 18.66 -8.49 22.60
C GLU A 343 19.11 -7.07 22.26
N ARG A 344 19.77 -6.90 21.10
CA ARG A 344 20.16 -5.60 20.59
C ARG A 344 18.97 -4.92 19.92
N ASP A 345 18.68 -3.69 20.34
CA ASP A 345 17.55 -2.89 19.86
C ASP A 345 17.53 -2.73 18.32
N GLN A 346 16.33 -2.79 17.73
CA GLN A 346 16.07 -2.76 16.29
C GLN A 346 15.08 -1.64 15.92
N VAL A 347 15.25 -1.03 14.74
CA VAL A 347 14.36 0.06 14.29
C VAL A 347 13.22 -0.51 13.46
N VAL A 348 11.98 -0.32 13.91
CA VAL A 348 10.75 -0.63 13.14
C VAL A 348 10.30 0.63 12.38
N ARG A 349 9.87 0.50 11.12
CA ARG A 349 9.45 1.63 10.25
C ARG A 349 8.03 1.45 9.71
N ILE A 350 7.34 2.57 9.48
CA ILE A 350 6.06 2.62 8.77
C ILE A 350 6.35 2.32 7.29
N GLN A 351 5.80 1.23 6.77
CA GLN A 351 5.90 0.84 5.37
C GLN A 351 4.79 1.57 4.59
N GLU A 352 5.16 2.40 3.61
CA GLU A 352 4.17 2.94 2.67
C GLU A 352 4.13 2.05 1.43
N THR A 353 2.95 1.49 1.19
CA THR A 353 2.69 0.57 0.08
C THR A 353 1.65 1.21 -0.82
N GLN A 354 1.99 1.42 -2.09
CA GLN A 354 1.00 1.80 -3.08
C GLN A 354 0.23 0.56 -3.55
N LYS A 355 -1.08 0.57 -3.32
CA LYS A 355 -2.03 -0.37 -3.92
C LYS A 355 -2.38 0.05 -5.35
N LEU A 356 -2.79 -0.91 -6.19
CA LEU A 356 -3.11 -0.68 -7.61
C LEU A 356 -1.95 -0.06 -8.41
N ALA A 357 -0.71 -0.38 -8.01
CA ALA A 357 0.48 0.02 -8.75
C ALA A 357 0.56 -0.74 -10.09
N PRO A 358 1.08 -0.10 -11.17
CA PRO A 358 1.44 -0.82 -12.38
C PRO A 358 2.42 -1.94 -12.08
N TRP A 359 2.32 -3.04 -12.84
CA TRP A 359 3.13 -4.23 -12.61
C TRP A 359 4.64 -3.95 -12.64
N GLY A 360 5.10 -2.97 -13.41
CA GLY A 360 6.50 -2.58 -13.46
C GLY A 360 7.01 -2.11 -12.10
N LEU A 361 6.26 -1.27 -11.40
CA LEU A 361 6.58 -0.84 -10.04
C LEU A 361 6.52 -2.02 -9.06
N ALA A 362 5.48 -2.85 -9.16
CA ALA A 362 5.38 -4.04 -8.33
C ALA A 362 6.61 -4.96 -8.52
N ARG A 363 7.07 -5.13 -9.76
CA ARG A 363 8.17 -6.03 -10.07
C ARG A 363 9.50 -5.54 -9.51
N VAL A 364 9.80 -4.24 -9.60
CA VAL A 364 11.06 -3.69 -9.10
C VAL A 364 11.10 -3.58 -7.56
N SER A 365 9.96 -3.73 -6.88
CA SER A 365 9.88 -3.75 -5.41
C SER A 365 9.91 -5.13 -4.79
N HIS A 366 9.85 -6.21 -5.58
CA HIS A 366 9.82 -7.59 -5.08
C HIS A 366 10.96 -8.42 -5.67
N ARG A 367 11.66 -9.24 -4.84
CA ARG A 367 12.65 -10.19 -5.38
C ARG A 367 12.00 -11.39 -6.06
N LYS A 368 10.99 -11.96 -5.40
CA LYS A 368 10.22 -13.09 -5.93
C LYS A 368 9.38 -12.66 -7.14
N LYS A 369 9.17 -13.58 -8.08
CA LYS A 369 8.24 -13.39 -9.19
C LYS A 369 6.87 -12.95 -8.67
N LEU A 370 6.22 -12.06 -9.40
CA LEU A 370 4.92 -11.53 -9.01
C LEU A 370 3.87 -12.65 -8.94
N SER A 371 3.01 -12.55 -7.93
CA SER A 371 1.86 -13.42 -7.70
C SER A 371 0.58 -12.59 -7.71
N LEU A 372 -0.60 -13.23 -7.67
CA LEU A 372 -1.89 -12.54 -7.57
C LEU A 372 -1.98 -11.59 -6.36
N GLY A 373 -1.21 -11.83 -5.29
CA GLY A 373 -1.17 -10.93 -4.12
C GLY A 373 -0.20 -9.75 -4.22
N THR A 374 0.76 -9.79 -5.16
CA THR A 374 1.84 -8.80 -5.24
C THR A 374 1.85 -8.00 -6.54
N PHE A 375 1.15 -8.45 -7.60
CA PHE A 375 1.23 -7.85 -8.93
C PHE A 375 0.73 -6.39 -9.04
N THR A 376 -0.03 -5.91 -8.05
CA THR A 376 -0.56 -4.54 -7.96
C THR A 376 0.00 -3.75 -6.78
N ARG A 377 1.10 -4.23 -6.17
CA ARG A 377 1.64 -3.67 -4.94
C ARG A 377 3.05 -3.13 -5.14
N TYR A 378 3.24 -1.84 -4.93
CA TYR A 378 4.58 -1.23 -4.91
C TYR A 378 4.98 -0.87 -3.49
N ASP A 379 6.00 -1.55 -2.99
CA ASP A 379 6.58 -1.27 -1.66
C ASP A 379 7.82 -0.39 -1.84
N TYR A 380 7.82 0.80 -1.24
CA TYR A 380 8.83 1.81 -1.48
C TYR A 380 9.01 2.75 -0.30
N ASP A 381 10.07 3.56 -0.37
CA ASP A 381 10.35 4.60 0.62
C ASP A 381 9.76 5.92 0.09
N PRO A 382 8.88 6.60 0.84
CA PRO A 382 8.25 7.84 0.41
C PRO A 382 9.23 8.97 0.07
N SER A 383 10.42 8.95 0.68
CA SER A 383 11.51 9.90 0.39
C SER A 383 12.35 9.54 -0.85
N GLY A 384 11.97 8.46 -1.55
CA GLY A 384 12.60 7.99 -2.77
C GLY A 384 12.56 9.00 -3.91
N GLY A 385 13.73 9.52 -4.29
CA GLY A 385 13.91 10.58 -5.28
C GLY A 385 14.09 11.99 -4.69
N ASP A 386 13.83 12.21 -3.40
CA ASP A 386 13.89 13.54 -2.79
C ASP A 386 15.28 14.18 -2.95
N GLY A 387 15.32 15.43 -3.42
CA GLY A 387 16.57 16.15 -3.66
C GLY A 387 17.36 15.73 -4.90
N VAL A 388 16.84 14.83 -5.73
CA VAL A 388 17.50 14.36 -6.95
C VAL A 388 16.84 14.96 -8.20
N ASP A 389 17.67 15.45 -9.11
CA ASP A 389 17.24 15.96 -10.41
C ASP A 389 17.47 14.93 -11.51
N VAL A 390 16.44 14.63 -12.29
CA VAL A 390 16.50 13.67 -13.40
C VAL A 390 16.28 14.38 -14.73
N TYR A 391 17.34 14.45 -15.54
CA TYR A 391 17.31 15.01 -16.89
C TYR A 391 16.77 13.97 -17.88
N VAL A 392 15.66 14.27 -18.53
CA VAL A 392 15.04 13.40 -19.55
C VAL A 392 15.43 13.94 -20.92
N ILE A 393 16.40 13.28 -21.55
CA ILE A 393 16.93 13.65 -22.88
C ILE A 393 16.09 12.91 -23.93
N ASP A 394 15.05 13.57 -24.45
CA ASP A 394 13.99 12.92 -25.23
C ASP A 394 13.18 13.93 -26.12
N THR A 395 11.89 13.71 -26.37
CA THR A 395 11.00 14.56 -27.19
C THR A 395 10.45 15.78 -26.44
N GLY A 396 10.66 15.88 -25.13
CA GLY A 396 10.10 16.90 -24.24
C GLY A 396 9.37 16.26 -23.05
N ILE A 397 8.72 17.09 -22.22
CA ILE A 397 7.81 16.62 -21.16
C ILE A 397 6.58 17.55 -21.15
N ASN A 398 5.38 16.99 -21.02
CA ASN A 398 4.20 17.75 -20.60
C ASN A 398 4.33 18.12 -19.11
N ILE A 399 5.04 19.21 -18.84
CA ILE A 399 5.37 19.65 -17.47
C ILE A 399 4.13 20.03 -16.63
N ASN A 400 2.99 20.27 -17.30
CA ASN A 400 1.72 20.62 -16.65
C ASN A 400 0.89 19.36 -16.28
N HIS A 401 1.40 18.17 -16.53
CA HIS A 401 0.71 16.94 -16.17
C HIS A 401 0.59 16.81 -14.64
N GLU A 402 -0.62 16.57 -14.14
CA GLU A 402 -0.99 16.61 -12.71
C GLU A 402 -0.17 15.62 -11.88
N GLU A 403 0.17 14.49 -12.48
CA GLU A 403 1.00 13.44 -11.90
C GLU A 403 2.42 13.87 -11.48
N PHE A 404 2.95 14.98 -12.01
CA PHE A 404 4.25 15.52 -11.57
C PHE A 404 4.14 16.47 -10.38
N GLN A 405 2.93 16.96 -10.05
CA GLN A 405 2.68 17.83 -8.89
C GLN A 405 3.63 19.05 -8.85
N GLY A 406 3.97 19.63 -10.01
CA GLY A 406 4.87 20.77 -10.12
C GLY A 406 6.37 20.45 -10.07
N ARG A 407 6.77 19.18 -10.00
CA ARG A 407 8.19 18.74 -10.00
C ARG A 407 8.81 18.60 -11.39
N ALA A 408 8.02 18.83 -12.45
CA ALA A 408 8.50 18.83 -13.82
C ALA A 408 8.80 20.26 -14.31
N SER A 409 9.94 20.45 -14.96
CA SER A 409 10.35 21.76 -15.50
C SER A 409 11.09 21.65 -16.82
N TRP A 410 11.04 22.69 -17.64
CA TRP A 410 11.86 22.79 -18.85
C TRP A 410 13.33 23.10 -18.55
N GLY A 411 14.23 22.38 -19.22
CA GLY A 411 15.66 22.64 -19.20
C GLY A 411 16.13 23.30 -20.50
N ALA A 412 16.02 22.59 -21.62
CA ALA A 412 16.41 23.11 -22.94
C ALA A 412 15.68 22.39 -24.09
N THR A 413 15.48 23.13 -25.18
CA THR A 413 15.12 22.61 -26.50
C THR A 413 16.30 22.83 -27.43
N ILE A 414 16.95 21.73 -27.84
CA ILE A 414 18.19 21.75 -28.63
C ILE A 414 17.94 21.97 -30.13
N PRO A 415 16.95 21.31 -30.77
CA PRO A 415 16.64 21.58 -32.17
C PRO A 415 16.29 23.05 -32.40
N GLN A 416 16.93 23.68 -33.38
CA GLN A 416 16.68 25.09 -33.70
C GLN A 416 15.27 25.27 -34.28
N ASN A 417 14.59 26.34 -33.84
CA ASN A 417 13.22 26.70 -34.23
C ASN A 417 12.13 25.72 -33.77
N ASP A 418 12.42 24.90 -32.77
CA ASP A 418 11.41 24.12 -32.06
C ASP A 418 10.98 24.83 -30.76
N VAL A 419 9.89 24.38 -30.17
CA VAL A 419 9.29 24.98 -28.96
C VAL A 419 9.41 24.05 -27.76
N ASP A 420 9.28 24.63 -26.56
CA ASP A 420 9.23 23.91 -25.28
C ASP A 420 7.89 23.18 -25.10
N GLU A 421 7.66 22.18 -25.96
CA GLU A 421 6.49 21.32 -25.97
C GLU A 421 6.86 19.88 -26.34
N ASP A 422 6.25 18.90 -25.66
CA ASP A 422 6.34 17.49 -26.08
C ASP A 422 5.30 17.19 -27.16
N GLY A 423 5.72 17.26 -28.41
CA GLY A 423 4.87 16.97 -29.56
C GLY A 423 4.74 15.49 -29.91
N ASN A 424 5.36 14.58 -29.15
CA ASN A 424 5.36 13.14 -29.44
C ASN A 424 4.72 12.30 -28.31
N GLY A 425 5.00 12.64 -27.06
CA GLY A 425 4.51 11.94 -25.86
C GLY A 425 5.51 10.95 -25.27
N HIS A 426 6.52 10.53 -26.02
CA HIS A 426 7.52 9.57 -25.57
C HIS A 426 8.30 10.06 -24.35
N GLY A 427 8.77 11.31 -24.37
CA GLY A 427 9.49 11.91 -23.24
C GLY A 427 8.61 12.10 -22.00
N THR A 428 7.34 12.49 -22.18
CA THR A 428 6.35 12.53 -21.09
C THR A 428 6.14 11.15 -20.45
N HIS A 429 6.06 10.08 -21.24
CA HIS A 429 5.93 8.71 -20.73
C HIS A 429 7.14 8.27 -19.91
N CYS A 430 8.35 8.56 -20.42
CA CYS A 430 9.60 8.30 -19.72
C CYS A 430 9.67 9.06 -18.39
N ALA A 431 9.36 10.37 -18.40
CA ALA A 431 9.34 11.19 -17.20
C ALA A 431 8.33 10.66 -16.16
N GLY A 432 7.15 10.22 -16.60
CA GLY A 432 6.15 9.61 -15.73
C GLY A 432 6.65 8.35 -15.04
N THR A 433 7.34 7.48 -15.78
CA THR A 433 7.91 6.22 -15.27
C THR A 433 9.03 6.49 -14.25
N ILE A 434 9.74 7.61 -14.38
CA ILE A 434 10.78 8.04 -13.44
C ILE A 434 10.16 8.58 -12.15
N ALA A 435 9.30 9.60 -12.24
CA ALA A 435 8.98 10.47 -11.10
C ALA A 435 7.51 10.87 -10.92
N SER A 436 6.57 10.32 -11.70
CA SER A 436 5.14 10.59 -11.43
C SER A 436 4.70 10.04 -10.09
N ARG A 437 3.64 10.62 -9.53
CA ARG A 437 3.01 10.12 -8.30
C ARG A 437 2.50 8.68 -8.46
N LYS A 438 1.80 8.33 -9.53
CA LYS A 438 1.15 7.02 -9.72
C LYS A 438 2.05 5.98 -10.40
N PHE A 439 2.84 6.38 -11.39
CA PHE A 439 3.64 5.47 -12.23
C PHE A 439 5.15 5.52 -11.97
N GLY A 440 5.62 6.50 -11.17
CA GLY A 440 7.03 6.74 -10.95
C GLY A 440 7.66 5.80 -9.94
N VAL A 441 8.90 5.37 -10.24
CA VAL A 441 9.77 4.64 -9.30
C VAL A 441 10.26 5.58 -8.19
N ALA A 442 10.78 6.76 -8.54
CA ALA A 442 11.27 7.79 -7.62
C ALA A 442 10.27 8.94 -7.49
N LYS A 443 9.19 8.69 -6.74
CA LYS A 443 8.02 9.59 -6.65
C LYS A 443 8.32 10.97 -6.09
N ALA A 444 9.46 11.21 -5.46
CA ALA A 444 9.86 12.53 -4.94
C ALA A 444 10.91 13.26 -5.81
N ALA A 445 11.35 12.66 -6.93
CA ALA A 445 12.37 13.27 -7.79
C ALA A 445 11.83 14.43 -8.63
N ASN A 446 12.72 15.35 -9.01
CA ASN A 446 12.43 16.40 -9.98
C ASN A 446 12.79 15.90 -11.38
N VAL A 447 11.96 16.20 -12.39
CA VAL A 447 12.24 15.84 -13.80
C VAL A 447 12.43 17.07 -14.65
N ILE A 448 13.50 17.08 -15.45
CA ILE A 448 13.91 18.22 -16.26
C ILE A 448 13.88 17.81 -17.72
N ALA A 449 13.06 18.48 -18.53
CA ALA A 449 12.92 18.21 -19.95
C ALA A 449 14.13 18.74 -20.73
N VAL A 450 14.79 17.86 -21.47
CA VAL A 450 15.84 18.20 -22.44
C VAL A 450 15.42 17.64 -23.80
N LYS A 451 14.82 18.49 -24.63
CA LYS A 451 14.29 18.10 -25.93
C LYS A 451 15.40 18.02 -26.96
N VAL A 452 15.61 16.84 -27.52
CA VAL A 452 16.57 16.54 -28.59
C VAL A 452 15.92 15.86 -29.80
N LEU A 453 14.67 15.40 -29.65
CA LEU A 453 13.87 14.81 -30.71
C LEU A 453 12.65 15.71 -31.00
N GLY A 454 12.32 15.86 -32.28
CA GLY A 454 11.13 16.60 -32.72
C GLY A 454 9.84 15.81 -32.48
N SER A 455 8.69 16.39 -32.88
CA SER A 455 7.36 15.78 -32.70
C SER A 455 7.16 14.43 -33.40
N ASN A 456 7.96 14.13 -34.42
CA ASN A 456 7.99 12.82 -35.08
C ASN A 456 8.82 11.76 -34.32
N GLY A 457 9.37 12.09 -33.14
CA GLY A 457 10.19 11.18 -32.36
C GLY A 457 11.59 10.95 -32.94
N SER A 458 12.06 11.83 -33.83
CA SER A 458 13.37 11.74 -34.48
C SER A 458 14.17 13.03 -34.31
N GLY A 459 15.49 12.92 -34.32
CA GLY A 459 16.41 14.05 -34.16
C GLY A 459 17.80 13.72 -34.68
N SER A 460 18.65 14.73 -34.84
CA SER A 460 20.02 14.53 -35.31
C SER A 460 20.92 14.05 -34.17
N MET A 461 21.96 13.27 -34.48
CA MET A 461 22.95 12.87 -33.46
C MET A 461 23.65 14.09 -32.83
N SER A 462 23.81 15.18 -33.58
CA SER A 462 24.33 16.45 -33.06
C SER A 462 23.43 17.06 -31.99
N ASP A 463 22.11 17.01 -32.17
CA ASP A 463 21.16 17.53 -31.17
C ASP A 463 21.16 16.66 -29.91
N VAL A 464 21.23 15.33 -30.08
CA VAL A 464 21.36 14.39 -28.96
C VAL A 464 22.63 14.67 -28.16
N ILE A 465 23.78 14.81 -28.82
CA ILE A 465 25.04 15.18 -28.15
C ILE A 465 24.94 16.57 -27.50
N GLY A 466 24.26 17.51 -28.14
CA GLY A 466 23.96 18.83 -27.59
C GLY A 466 23.15 18.74 -26.28
N GLY A 467 22.15 17.87 -26.23
CA GLY A 467 21.36 17.61 -25.03
C GLY A 467 22.17 16.98 -23.90
N VAL A 468 23.05 16.01 -24.21
CA VAL A 468 23.99 15.44 -23.23
C VAL A 468 24.91 16.51 -22.65
N ASN A 469 25.46 17.38 -23.50
CA ASN A 469 26.32 18.49 -23.06
C ASN A 469 25.57 19.50 -22.19
N PHE A 470 24.33 19.83 -22.55
CA PHE A 470 23.47 20.69 -21.74
C PHE A 470 23.20 20.08 -20.36
N ALA A 471 22.71 18.83 -20.31
CA ALA A 471 22.41 18.14 -19.05
C ALA A 471 23.65 18.05 -18.14
N THR A 472 24.82 17.76 -18.73
CA THR A 472 26.10 17.75 -18.01
C THR A 472 26.42 19.12 -17.41
N THR A 473 26.32 20.19 -18.22
CA THR A 473 26.63 21.54 -17.76
C THR A 473 25.65 22.02 -16.67
N ALA A 474 24.36 21.75 -16.85
CA ALA A 474 23.32 22.09 -15.89
C ALA A 474 23.49 21.34 -14.57
N SER A 475 23.79 20.04 -14.62
CA SER A 475 24.03 19.23 -13.41
C SER A 475 25.26 19.70 -12.63
N LEU A 476 26.35 20.04 -13.32
CA LEU A 476 27.54 20.62 -12.69
C LEU A 476 27.26 21.96 -12.02
N ALA A 477 26.46 22.82 -12.66
CA ALA A 477 26.05 24.09 -12.07
C ALA A 477 25.17 23.89 -10.81
N LYS A 478 24.27 22.91 -10.81
CA LYS A 478 23.47 22.55 -9.63
C LYS A 478 24.34 21.97 -8.51
N LYS A 479 25.27 21.08 -8.84
CA LYS A 479 26.25 20.53 -7.89
C LYS A 479 27.09 21.62 -7.25
N ALA A 480 27.65 22.54 -8.03
CA ALA A 480 28.45 23.65 -7.51
C ALA A 480 27.63 24.56 -6.56
N LYS A 481 26.35 24.81 -6.88
CA LYS A 481 25.44 25.55 -6.00
C LYS A 481 25.17 24.81 -4.69
N ALA A 482 24.96 23.50 -4.75
CA ALA A 482 24.74 22.66 -3.57
C ALA A 482 25.97 22.62 -2.67
N GLU A 483 27.17 22.49 -3.25
CA GLU A 483 28.44 22.52 -2.53
C GLU A 483 28.66 23.88 -1.84
N ALA A 484 28.33 24.99 -2.51
CA ALA A 484 28.37 26.32 -1.91
C ALA A 484 27.37 26.49 -0.76
N GLU A 485 26.14 25.99 -0.91
CA GLU A 485 25.10 26.00 0.14
C GLU A 485 25.52 25.16 1.35
N PHE A 486 26.04 23.95 1.11
CA PHE A 486 26.53 23.07 2.16
C PHE A 486 27.71 23.70 2.90
N LYS A 487 28.65 24.34 2.17
CA LYS A 487 29.75 25.10 2.79
C LYS A 487 29.25 26.26 3.65
N ALA A 488 28.14 26.90 3.27
CA ALA A 488 27.58 28.05 4.00
C ALA A 488 26.71 27.64 5.21
N THR A 489 25.99 26.52 5.13
CA THR A 489 24.93 26.18 6.10
C THR A 489 25.10 24.81 6.77
N GLY A 490 26.03 23.98 6.30
CA GLY A 490 26.21 22.59 6.72
C GLY A 490 25.12 21.64 6.23
N LYS A 491 24.18 22.09 5.39
CA LYS A 491 23.08 21.30 4.83
C LYS A 491 22.82 21.70 3.38
N THR A 492 22.30 20.79 2.58
CA THR A 492 21.77 21.09 1.24
C THR A 492 20.65 20.11 0.93
N ALA A 493 19.67 20.55 0.14
CA ALA A 493 18.59 19.70 -0.33
C ALA A 493 19.01 18.85 -1.55
N HIS A 494 20.03 19.27 -2.32
CA HIS A 494 20.43 18.56 -3.54
C HIS A 494 21.32 17.35 -3.22
N LYS A 495 20.89 16.17 -3.65
CA LYS A 495 21.59 14.90 -3.40
C LYS A 495 22.32 14.34 -4.63
N GLY A 496 21.97 14.82 -5.83
CA GLY A 496 22.68 14.55 -7.06
C GLY A 496 21.81 14.63 -8.30
N SER A 497 22.36 14.20 -9.44
CA SER A 497 21.72 14.33 -10.75
C SER A 497 21.81 13.03 -11.55
N VAL A 498 20.69 12.62 -12.16
CA VAL A 498 20.59 11.44 -13.04
C VAL A 498 20.13 11.91 -14.42
N ALA A 499 20.49 11.19 -15.47
CA ALA A 499 20.00 11.39 -16.82
C ALA A 499 19.41 10.07 -17.36
N ASN A 500 18.26 10.19 -18.02
CA ASN A 500 17.65 9.11 -18.79
C ASN A 500 17.76 9.44 -20.27
N MET A 501 18.26 8.48 -21.05
CA MET A 501 18.32 8.59 -22.50
C MET A 501 17.66 7.37 -23.14
N SER A 502 16.35 7.49 -23.35
CA SER A 502 15.47 6.44 -23.89
C SER A 502 15.34 6.51 -25.41
N LEU A 503 16.44 6.88 -26.06
CA LEU A 503 16.59 6.98 -27.49
C LEU A 503 17.76 6.10 -27.93
N GLY A 504 17.78 5.77 -29.21
CA GLY A 504 18.85 5.00 -29.81
C GLY A 504 18.83 5.14 -31.32
N GLY A 505 19.83 4.54 -31.94
CA GLY A 505 19.97 4.49 -33.38
C GLY A 505 21.18 3.65 -33.76
N GLY A 506 21.70 3.87 -34.95
CA GLY A 506 22.96 3.25 -35.36
C GLY A 506 24.11 3.61 -34.42
N LYS A 507 25.15 2.76 -34.41
CA LYS A 507 26.37 3.00 -33.63
C LYS A 507 26.99 4.37 -33.90
N SER A 508 27.37 5.05 -32.83
CA SER A 508 27.96 6.38 -32.84
C SER A 508 28.97 6.52 -31.69
N ASP A 509 30.26 6.34 -32.02
CA ASP A 509 31.36 6.51 -31.06
C ASP A 509 31.37 7.92 -30.43
N ALA A 510 30.91 8.94 -31.17
CA ALA A 510 30.83 10.31 -30.66
C ALA A 510 29.80 10.44 -29.54
N LEU A 511 28.65 9.78 -29.67
CA LEU A 511 27.62 9.77 -28.64
C LEU A 511 28.09 8.97 -27.41
N ASP A 512 28.68 7.80 -27.62
CA ASP A 512 29.18 6.96 -26.52
C ASP A 512 30.26 7.69 -25.70
N ARG A 513 31.18 8.40 -26.37
CA ARG A 513 32.19 9.24 -25.70
C ARG A 513 31.56 10.41 -24.95
N ALA A 514 30.54 11.05 -25.51
CA ALA A 514 29.85 12.16 -24.84
C ALA A 514 29.15 11.69 -23.56
N VAL A 515 28.46 10.55 -23.61
CA VAL A 515 27.81 9.93 -22.44
C VAL A 515 28.85 9.53 -21.41
N ASN A 516 29.90 8.82 -21.80
CA ASN A 516 30.97 8.42 -20.87
C ASN A 516 31.65 9.63 -20.20
N ALA A 517 31.90 10.71 -20.95
CA ALA A 517 32.47 11.94 -20.41
C ALA A 517 31.50 12.68 -19.46
N ALA A 518 30.19 12.59 -19.68
CA ALA A 518 29.18 13.11 -18.77
C ALA A 518 29.15 12.31 -17.45
N VAL A 519 29.26 10.99 -17.55
CA VAL A 519 29.37 10.10 -16.38
C VAL A 519 30.64 10.39 -15.57
N ASP A 520 31.78 10.61 -16.23
CA ASP A 520 33.03 10.98 -15.55
C ASP A 520 32.94 12.30 -14.77
N LYS A 521 32.05 13.20 -15.21
CA LYS A 521 31.78 14.49 -14.54
C LYS A 521 30.79 14.36 -13.38
N GLY A 522 30.23 13.17 -13.14
CA GLY A 522 29.34 12.88 -12.00
C GLY A 522 27.86 12.82 -12.34
N LEU A 523 27.45 12.93 -13.60
CA LEU A 523 26.05 12.74 -14.00
C LEU A 523 25.76 11.24 -14.19
N HIS A 524 24.88 10.67 -13.39
CA HIS A 524 24.51 9.25 -13.53
C HIS A 524 23.68 9.05 -14.81
N PHE A 525 23.90 7.98 -15.57
CA PHE A 525 23.14 7.70 -16.80
C PHE A 525 22.47 6.34 -16.78
N ALA A 526 21.19 6.31 -17.17
CA ALA A 526 20.51 5.12 -17.65
C ALA A 526 20.19 5.28 -19.14
N VAL A 527 20.50 4.25 -19.92
CA VAL A 527 20.34 4.26 -21.38
C VAL A 527 19.64 2.99 -21.88
N ALA A 528 18.85 3.13 -22.94
CA ALA A 528 18.13 2.02 -23.54
C ALA A 528 19.07 1.10 -24.34
N ALA A 529 18.91 -0.23 -24.22
CA ALA A 529 19.70 -1.21 -24.98
C ALA A 529 19.35 -1.26 -26.49
N GLY A 530 18.13 -0.87 -26.87
CA GLY A 530 17.59 -0.91 -28.24
C GLY A 530 16.58 -2.05 -28.46
N ASN A 531 15.80 -1.94 -29.54
CA ASN A 531 14.58 -2.76 -29.77
C ASN A 531 14.67 -3.66 -31.02
N ASP A 532 15.87 -4.04 -31.43
CA ASP A 532 16.12 -4.75 -32.69
C ASP A 532 16.34 -6.26 -32.53
N ASN A 533 16.29 -6.78 -31.29
CA ASN A 533 16.68 -8.14 -30.94
C ASN A 533 18.07 -8.48 -31.52
N ARG A 534 19.05 -7.62 -31.22
CA ARG A 534 20.46 -7.71 -31.65
C ARG A 534 21.40 -7.45 -30.46
N ASP A 535 22.70 -7.64 -30.70
CA ASP A 535 23.75 -7.27 -29.75
C ASP A 535 23.76 -5.75 -29.51
N ALA A 536 23.50 -5.36 -28.25
CA ALA A 536 23.45 -3.98 -27.79
C ALA A 536 24.77 -3.22 -28.03
N CYS A 537 25.91 -3.92 -28.11
CA CYS A 537 27.21 -3.30 -28.39
C CYS A 537 27.32 -2.67 -29.80
N ASN A 538 26.35 -2.95 -30.68
CA ASN A 538 26.26 -2.37 -32.03
C ASN A 538 25.34 -1.13 -32.10
N TYR A 539 24.86 -0.65 -30.96
CA TYR A 539 23.95 0.49 -30.85
C TYR A 539 24.52 1.52 -29.89
N SER A 540 24.24 2.78 -30.15
CA SER A 540 24.62 3.89 -29.26
C SER A 540 23.34 4.63 -28.83
N PRO A 541 23.23 5.01 -27.55
CA PRO A 541 24.26 4.98 -26.49
C PRO A 541 24.47 3.64 -25.77
N ALA A 542 23.84 2.54 -26.22
CA ALA A 542 23.88 1.25 -25.51
C ALA A 542 25.31 0.70 -25.31
N ALA A 543 26.26 1.04 -26.18
CA ALA A 543 27.67 0.67 -26.07
C ALA A 543 28.50 1.57 -25.11
N ALA A 544 27.90 2.60 -24.50
CA ALA A 544 28.59 3.49 -23.56
C ALA A 544 28.88 2.79 -22.22
N GLU A 545 30.11 2.30 -22.05
CA GLU A 545 30.53 1.45 -20.92
C GLU A 545 30.23 1.99 -19.51
N LYS A 546 30.27 3.31 -19.32
CA LYS A 546 30.10 3.93 -17.99
C LYS A 546 28.64 4.19 -17.62
N ALA A 547 27.74 4.26 -18.60
CA ALA A 547 26.30 4.35 -18.36
C ALA A 547 25.74 3.01 -17.88
N VAL A 548 24.52 3.00 -17.35
CA VAL A 548 23.76 1.77 -17.08
C VAL A 548 22.90 1.46 -18.30
N THR A 549 23.28 0.44 -19.07
CA THR A 549 22.53 0.01 -20.25
C THR A 549 21.44 -0.99 -19.87
N VAL A 550 20.21 -0.70 -20.27
CA VAL A 550 19.01 -1.36 -19.75
C VAL A 550 18.26 -2.12 -20.84
N GLY A 551 18.14 -3.44 -20.66
CA GLY A 551 17.28 -4.31 -21.45
C GLY A 551 15.83 -4.35 -20.94
N ALA A 552 14.90 -4.73 -21.80
CA ALA A 552 13.47 -4.82 -21.46
C ALA A 552 13.06 -6.24 -21.06
N SER A 553 12.28 -6.34 -20.00
CA SER A 553 11.66 -7.57 -19.51
C SER A 553 10.13 -7.51 -19.55
N THR A 554 9.51 -8.68 -19.47
CA THR A 554 8.05 -8.87 -19.42
C THR A 554 7.56 -9.14 -18.01
N LEU A 555 6.25 -9.09 -17.81
CA LEU A 555 5.59 -9.48 -16.55
C LEU A 555 5.94 -10.92 -16.11
N SER A 556 6.24 -11.79 -17.07
CA SER A 556 6.55 -13.20 -16.82
C SER A 556 8.00 -13.45 -16.42
N ASP A 557 8.80 -12.41 -16.22
CA ASP A 557 10.26 -12.50 -16.05
C ASP A 557 10.94 -13.18 -17.25
N GLU A 558 10.57 -12.76 -18.45
CA GLU A 558 11.27 -13.10 -19.69
C GLU A 558 11.91 -11.85 -20.28
N ARG A 559 12.96 -12.02 -21.09
CA ARG A 559 13.40 -10.93 -21.96
C ARG A 559 12.29 -10.58 -22.96
N ALA A 560 11.94 -9.30 -23.07
CA ALA A 560 11.00 -8.86 -24.09
C ALA A 560 11.56 -9.20 -25.48
N TYR A 561 10.73 -9.76 -26.36
CA TYR A 561 11.18 -10.35 -27.64
C TYR A 561 11.97 -9.36 -28.54
N PHE A 562 11.70 -8.06 -28.43
CA PHE A 562 12.39 -7.00 -29.17
C PHE A 562 13.68 -6.51 -28.50
N SER A 563 13.89 -6.77 -27.20
CA SER A 563 15.02 -6.18 -26.46
C SER A 563 16.35 -6.65 -27.03
N ASN A 564 17.26 -5.71 -27.27
CA ASN A 564 18.67 -6.04 -27.50
C ASN A 564 19.26 -6.75 -26.27
N PHE A 565 20.38 -7.45 -26.49
CA PHE A 565 21.01 -8.37 -25.55
C PHE A 565 22.54 -8.31 -25.66
N GLY A 566 23.26 -9.16 -24.93
CA GLY A 566 24.72 -9.26 -24.95
C GLY A 566 25.42 -8.51 -23.82
N LYS A 567 26.75 -8.53 -23.86
CA LYS A 567 27.62 -8.06 -22.77
C LYS A 567 27.55 -6.57 -22.44
N CYS A 568 27.03 -5.75 -23.37
CA CYS A 568 26.85 -4.31 -23.13
C CYS A 568 25.57 -4.01 -22.34
N VAL A 569 24.68 -4.97 -22.12
CA VAL A 569 23.55 -4.81 -21.21
C VAL A 569 24.04 -5.03 -19.77
N ASP A 570 23.73 -4.09 -18.87
CA ASP A 570 24.10 -4.15 -17.46
C ASP A 570 22.99 -4.74 -16.58
N VAL A 571 21.74 -4.40 -16.88
CA VAL A 571 20.54 -4.85 -16.15
C VAL A 571 19.34 -4.91 -17.08
N PHE A 572 18.30 -5.60 -16.61
CA PHE A 572 16.96 -5.56 -17.17
C PHE A 572 16.01 -4.81 -16.25
N ALA A 573 14.98 -4.22 -16.85
CA ALA A 573 13.87 -3.61 -16.15
C ALA A 573 12.55 -3.84 -16.91
N PRO A 574 11.38 -3.62 -16.28
CA PRO A 574 10.08 -3.73 -16.95
C PRO A 574 10.00 -2.86 -18.21
N GLY A 575 9.70 -3.47 -19.37
CA GLY A 575 9.68 -2.74 -20.65
C GLY A 575 8.61 -3.15 -21.65
N LEU A 576 7.80 -4.18 -21.37
CA LEU A 576 6.67 -4.61 -22.22
C LEU A 576 5.33 -4.25 -21.56
N ASN A 577 4.46 -3.52 -22.26
CA ASN A 577 3.16 -3.05 -21.76
C ASN A 577 3.29 -2.22 -20.47
N ILE A 578 4.02 -1.10 -20.57
CA ILE A 578 4.25 -0.18 -19.46
C ILE A 578 3.30 1.01 -19.58
N ARG A 579 2.43 1.17 -18.57
CA ARG A 579 1.51 2.30 -18.44
C ARG A 579 2.19 3.47 -17.73
N SER A 580 2.09 4.67 -18.29
CA SER A 580 2.61 5.91 -17.72
C SER A 580 1.84 7.13 -18.25
N THR A 581 2.26 8.33 -17.85
CA THR A 581 1.72 9.62 -18.31
C THR A 581 1.90 9.83 -19.81
N TRP A 582 1.02 10.62 -20.43
CA TRP A 582 1.03 10.91 -21.86
C TRP A 582 0.68 12.38 -22.15
N ILE A 583 0.71 12.75 -23.43
CA ILE A 583 0.31 14.08 -23.92
C ILE A 583 -1.17 14.12 -24.31
N GLY A 584 -1.68 15.32 -24.58
CA GLY A 584 -3.08 15.56 -25.01
C GLY A 584 -3.99 16.12 -23.90
N SER A 585 -3.70 15.84 -22.64
CA SER A 585 -4.32 16.49 -21.48
C SER A 585 -3.38 16.49 -20.27
N THR A 586 -3.79 17.11 -19.16
CA THR A 586 -3.04 17.11 -17.88
C THR A 586 -3.12 15.79 -17.12
N SER A 587 -3.93 14.84 -17.58
CA SER A 587 -4.20 13.56 -16.94
C SER A 587 -4.12 12.36 -17.90
N ALA A 588 -3.64 12.59 -19.13
CA ALA A 588 -3.57 11.56 -20.16
C ALA A 588 -2.58 10.45 -19.78
N GLU A 589 -2.93 9.21 -20.06
CA GLU A 589 -2.10 8.05 -19.78
C GLU A 589 -2.01 7.19 -21.04
N ASN A 590 -0.90 6.47 -21.23
CA ASN A 590 -0.73 5.56 -22.35
C ASN A 590 0.11 4.33 -21.95
N THR A 591 -0.12 3.22 -22.64
CA THR A 591 0.62 1.96 -22.45
C THR A 591 1.43 1.65 -23.69
N ILE A 592 2.76 1.68 -23.56
CA ILE A 592 3.69 1.42 -24.66
C ILE A 592 4.80 0.46 -24.22
N SER A 593 5.58 -0.02 -25.18
CA SER A 593 6.61 -1.04 -24.98
C SER A 593 7.92 -0.62 -25.63
N GLY A 594 9.03 -0.91 -24.97
CA GLY A 594 10.37 -0.67 -25.47
C GLY A 594 11.42 -0.75 -24.37
N THR A 595 12.70 -0.89 -24.74
CA THR A 595 13.82 -0.59 -23.83
C THR A 595 13.79 0.86 -23.36
N SER A 596 13.11 1.73 -24.12
CA SER A 596 12.78 3.10 -23.75
C SER A 596 11.84 3.22 -22.55
N MET A 597 11.12 2.16 -22.17
CA MET A 597 10.34 2.10 -20.93
C MET A 597 11.09 1.39 -19.81
N ALA A 598 12.04 0.52 -20.15
CA ALA A 598 12.93 -0.12 -19.18
C ALA A 598 13.97 0.87 -18.61
N SER A 599 14.62 1.65 -19.47
CA SER A 599 15.58 2.70 -19.08
C SER A 599 15.06 3.67 -18.02
N PRO A 600 13.85 4.27 -18.13
CA PRO A 600 13.34 5.19 -17.12
C PRO A 600 13.01 4.53 -15.79
N HIS A 601 12.65 3.23 -15.74
CA HIS A 601 12.56 2.51 -14.47
C HIS A 601 13.93 2.49 -13.76
N THR A 602 15.01 2.25 -14.50
CA THR A 602 16.37 2.27 -13.96
C THR A 602 16.83 3.67 -13.61
N ALA A 603 16.51 4.70 -14.40
CA ALA A 603 16.80 6.09 -14.04
C ALA A 603 16.09 6.51 -12.76
N GLY A 604 14.82 6.12 -12.61
CA GLY A 604 14.07 6.26 -11.36
C GLY A 604 14.73 5.48 -10.21
N MET A 605 15.21 4.26 -10.45
CA MET A 605 15.93 3.48 -9.44
C MET A 605 17.24 4.15 -8.99
N LEU A 606 18.01 4.72 -9.92
CA LEU A 606 19.22 5.48 -9.60
C LEU A 606 18.88 6.70 -8.73
N ALA A 607 17.82 7.44 -9.10
CA ALA A 607 17.38 8.60 -8.31
C ALA A 607 16.85 8.19 -6.92
N TYR A 608 16.12 7.08 -6.84
CA TYR A 608 15.61 6.50 -5.61
C TYR A 608 16.75 6.10 -4.66
N LEU A 609 17.74 5.35 -5.13
CA LEU A 609 18.88 4.91 -4.32
C LEU A 609 19.78 6.10 -3.93
N LEU A 610 19.99 7.05 -4.83
CA LEU A 610 20.79 8.24 -4.56
C LEU A 610 20.16 9.13 -3.49
N SER A 611 18.83 9.26 -3.44
CA SER A 611 18.14 10.07 -2.43
C SER A 611 18.20 9.45 -1.03
N LEU A 612 18.27 8.13 -0.94
CA LEU A 612 18.36 7.38 0.30
C LEU A 612 19.79 7.31 0.85
N TYR A 613 20.80 7.71 0.08
CA TYR A 613 22.18 7.70 0.53
C TYR A 613 22.56 9.01 1.25
N PRO A 614 23.33 8.95 2.36
CA PRO A 614 23.58 7.77 3.19
C PRO A 614 22.41 7.53 4.16
N SER A 615 21.93 6.29 4.26
CA SER A 615 20.96 5.93 5.30
C SER A 615 21.17 4.49 5.77
N LYS A 616 20.58 4.15 6.93
CA LYS A 616 20.53 2.74 7.37
C LYS A 616 19.87 1.81 6.34
N ALA A 617 18.99 2.33 5.47
CA ALA A 617 18.33 1.54 4.43
C ALA A 617 19.23 1.31 3.21
N PHE A 618 20.14 2.25 2.93
CA PHE A 618 21.04 2.19 1.80
C PHE A 618 22.35 2.95 2.11
N ASP A 619 23.39 2.18 2.44
CA ASP A 619 24.75 2.65 2.73
C ASP A 619 25.76 1.58 2.23
N PRO A 620 25.93 1.46 0.90
CA PRO A 620 26.79 0.45 0.32
C PRO A 620 28.25 0.65 0.75
N LYS A 621 28.92 -0.43 1.14
CA LYS A 621 30.34 -0.44 1.50
C LYS A 621 31.16 -0.80 0.27
N PHE A 622 32.11 0.05 -0.06
CA PHE A 622 33.07 -0.19 -1.14
C PHE A 622 34.45 -0.40 -0.53
N ASP A 623 35.13 -1.46 -0.93
CA ASP A 623 36.53 -1.70 -0.55
C ASP A 623 37.39 -0.60 -1.17
N ALA A 624 37.92 0.30 -0.31
CA ALA A 624 38.98 1.28 -0.55
C ALA A 624 39.20 1.77 -2.02
N GLU A 625 38.14 2.21 -2.70
CA GLU A 625 38.25 3.25 -3.72
C GLU A 625 37.86 4.57 -3.06
N PRO A 626 38.56 5.69 -3.32
CA PRO A 626 38.36 6.91 -2.56
C PRO A 626 36.95 7.43 -2.79
N LEU A 627 36.06 7.23 -1.80
CA LEU A 627 35.07 8.23 -1.45
C LEU A 627 35.88 9.53 -1.33
N VAL A 628 35.63 10.50 -2.21
CA VAL A 628 36.28 11.83 -2.31
C VAL A 628 37.19 12.09 -1.10
N GLU A 629 38.51 11.97 -1.31
CA GLU A 629 39.60 12.01 -0.31
C GLU A 629 39.15 12.30 1.13
N THR A 630 38.67 11.27 1.83
CA THR A 630 38.46 11.30 3.28
C THR A 630 39.79 11.03 3.99
N SER A 631 40.79 11.88 3.73
CA SER A 631 42.14 11.76 4.32
C SER A 631 42.38 12.73 5.48
N VAL A 632 41.41 12.94 6.38
CA VAL A 632 41.68 13.70 7.63
C VAL A 632 40.85 13.19 8.83
N PHE A 633 41.04 11.93 9.25
CA PHE A 633 40.50 11.47 10.55
C PHE A 633 41.53 10.89 11.53
N GLN A 634 42.83 11.05 11.24
CA GLN A 634 43.90 10.74 12.19
C GLN A 634 44.94 11.86 12.23
N ARG A 635 44.59 12.99 12.85
CA ARG A 635 45.60 13.82 13.54
C ARG A 635 45.04 14.26 14.89
N PRO A 636 45.82 14.15 15.98
CA PRO A 636 45.36 14.52 17.31
C PRO A 636 44.98 16.01 17.36
N MET A 637 43.87 16.29 18.03
CA MET A 637 43.17 17.59 18.23
C MET A 637 44.03 18.68 18.92
N ALA A 638 45.35 18.47 19.07
CA ALA A 638 46.26 19.33 19.82
C ALA A 638 46.91 20.46 19.00
N ILE A 639 46.77 20.48 17.67
CA ILE A 639 47.49 21.45 16.80
C ILE A 639 46.57 22.57 16.25
N ALA A 640 45.24 22.40 16.29
CA ALA A 640 44.32 23.38 15.69
C ALA A 640 44.21 24.70 16.48
N LEU A 641 44.44 24.69 17.79
CA LEU A 641 44.34 25.91 18.61
C LEU A 641 45.61 26.77 18.60
N SER A 642 46.75 26.29 18.06
CA SER A 642 48.00 27.05 18.03
C SER A 642 48.21 27.85 16.73
N SER A 643 47.51 27.52 15.64
CA SER A 643 47.74 28.11 14.32
C SER A 643 47.21 29.55 14.22
N THR A 644 46.06 29.86 14.82
CA THR A 644 45.44 31.20 14.73
C THR A 644 46.25 32.27 15.44
N MET A 645 46.77 31.99 16.64
CA MET A 645 47.65 32.93 17.38
C MET A 645 49.01 33.12 16.70
N TYR A 646 49.57 32.07 16.10
CA TYR A 646 50.84 32.16 15.38
C TYR A 646 50.72 33.00 14.11
N ILE A 647 49.59 32.90 13.37
CA ILE A 647 49.31 33.74 12.19
C ILE A 647 49.20 35.21 12.56
N PHE A 648 48.44 35.55 13.61
CA PHE A 648 48.33 36.93 14.09
C PHE A 648 49.69 37.48 14.55
N GLY A 649 50.46 36.69 15.31
CA GLY A 649 51.82 37.05 15.73
C GLY A 649 52.77 37.26 14.55
N TYR A 650 52.73 36.40 13.53
CA TYR A 650 53.58 36.50 12.33
C TYR A 650 53.27 37.76 11.51
N SER A 651 51.99 38.11 11.37
CA SER A 651 51.55 39.31 10.63
C SER A 651 51.94 40.64 11.29
N ALA A 652 52.24 40.62 12.59
CA ALA A 652 52.63 41.79 13.37
C ALA A 652 54.16 41.98 13.45
N LEU A 653 54.95 41.08 12.86
CA LEU A 653 56.41 41.14 12.91
C LEU A 653 57.00 42.07 11.84
N PRO A 654 58.07 42.82 12.16
CA PRO A 654 58.88 43.52 11.15
C PRO A 654 59.48 42.54 10.13
N ASN A 655 59.63 42.97 8.87
CA ASN A 655 60.08 42.12 7.75
C ASN A 655 61.37 41.32 8.02
N TRP A 656 62.31 41.87 8.81
CA TRP A 656 63.56 41.18 9.16
C TRP A 656 63.38 40.05 10.19
N ALA A 657 62.34 40.10 11.01
CA ALA A 657 62.02 39.07 12.00
C ALA A 657 61.15 37.96 11.40
N ALA A 658 60.27 38.32 10.45
CA ALA A 658 59.48 37.36 9.69
C ALA A 658 60.34 36.42 8.82
N SER A 659 61.49 36.87 8.31
CA SER A 659 62.38 36.02 7.50
C SER A 659 63.12 34.93 8.28
N LEU A 660 63.11 34.98 9.62
CA LEU A 660 63.75 34.00 10.51
C LEU A 660 62.77 32.94 11.04
N LEU A 661 61.47 33.13 10.82
CA LEU A 661 60.41 32.22 11.24
C LEU A 661 59.83 31.48 10.03
N PRO A 662 59.40 30.22 10.18
CA PRO A 662 58.71 29.52 9.11
C PRO A 662 57.38 30.21 8.81
N SER A 663 57.12 30.46 7.51
CA SER A 663 55.86 31.01 7.03
C SER A 663 54.67 30.18 7.54
N PRO A 664 53.61 30.79 8.05
CA PRO A 664 52.45 30.05 8.52
C PRO A 664 51.79 29.32 7.34
N VAL A 665 51.57 28.02 7.50
CA VAL A 665 50.78 27.22 6.57
C VAL A 665 49.31 27.53 6.83
N VAL A 666 48.65 28.21 5.89
CA VAL A 666 47.20 28.34 5.88
C VAL A 666 46.64 26.97 5.51
N VAL A 667 46.17 26.24 6.51
CA VAL A 667 45.36 25.04 6.27
C VAL A 667 43.97 25.57 5.96
N GLU A 668 43.59 25.60 4.67
CA GLU A 668 42.18 25.76 4.30
C GLU A 668 41.39 24.66 5.02
N GLU A 669 40.44 25.04 5.87
CA GLU A 669 39.46 24.10 6.40
C GLU A 669 38.69 23.51 5.20
N THR A 670 39.10 22.33 4.79
CA THR A 670 38.39 21.53 3.80
C THR A 670 37.10 21.05 4.46
N VAL A 671 36.01 21.78 4.24
CA VAL A 671 34.67 21.33 4.61
C VAL A 671 34.43 19.99 3.95
N ALA A 672 34.05 18.98 4.73
CA ALA A 672 33.81 17.63 4.23
C ALA A 672 32.84 17.66 3.03
N PRO A 673 33.10 16.91 1.95
CA PRO A 673 32.24 16.90 0.78
C PRO A 673 30.84 16.40 1.15
N ILE A 674 29.81 16.87 0.43
CA ILE A 674 28.45 16.35 0.55
C ILE A 674 28.52 14.82 0.33
N PRO A 675 28.02 13.99 1.25
CA PRO A 675 28.05 12.54 1.08
C PRO A 675 27.11 12.15 -0.07
N THR A 676 27.69 11.92 -1.25
CA THR A 676 27.00 11.44 -2.45
C THR A 676 27.81 10.30 -3.08
N LEU A 677 27.16 9.48 -3.91
CA LEU A 677 27.81 8.36 -4.59
C LEU A 677 28.34 8.80 -5.95
N THR A 678 29.56 8.37 -6.30
CA THR A 678 30.02 8.53 -7.68
C THR A 678 29.23 7.65 -8.63
N PRO A 679 29.19 7.93 -9.94
CA PRO A 679 28.49 7.07 -10.89
C PRO A 679 28.97 5.63 -10.93
N ALA A 680 30.28 5.38 -10.79
CA ALA A 680 30.81 4.03 -10.70
C ALA A 680 30.32 3.31 -9.43
N GLN A 681 30.29 4.00 -8.28
CA GLN A 681 29.79 3.46 -7.02
C GLN A 681 28.29 3.15 -7.09
N LEU A 682 27.49 4.08 -7.59
CA LEU A 682 26.04 3.89 -7.71
C LEU A 682 25.70 2.78 -8.71
N LYS A 683 26.40 2.70 -9.86
CA LYS A 683 26.27 1.59 -10.82
C LYS A 683 26.59 0.25 -10.16
N ARG A 684 27.72 0.14 -9.44
CA ARG A 684 28.07 -1.10 -8.70
C ARG A 684 27.01 -1.46 -7.65
N ALA A 685 26.54 -0.48 -6.87
CA ALA A 685 25.51 -0.73 -5.85
C ALA A 685 24.18 -1.20 -6.45
N LEU A 686 23.75 -0.58 -7.56
CA LEU A 686 22.56 -1.03 -8.31
C LEU A 686 22.71 -2.48 -8.78
N LEU A 687 23.86 -2.83 -9.36
CA LEU A 687 24.13 -4.19 -9.86
C LEU A 687 24.17 -5.23 -8.74
N GLN A 688 24.73 -4.89 -7.57
CA GLN A 688 24.75 -5.77 -6.41
C GLN A 688 23.36 -5.97 -5.79
N LEU A 689 22.50 -4.96 -5.85
CA LEU A 689 21.13 -5.02 -5.34
C LEU A 689 20.18 -5.80 -6.26
N ALA A 690 20.43 -5.74 -7.57
CA ALA A 690 19.62 -6.38 -8.59
C ALA A 690 19.38 -7.86 -8.29
N THR A 691 18.21 -8.36 -8.68
CA THR A 691 17.84 -9.76 -8.50
C THR A 691 18.56 -10.61 -9.55
N PRO A 692 19.47 -11.52 -9.14
CA PRO A 692 20.18 -12.37 -10.07
C PRO A 692 19.30 -13.52 -10.57
N ASN A 693 19.54 -13.95 -11.81
CA ASN A 693 18.87 -15.09 -12.44
C ASN A 693 17.34 -14.99 -12.45
N ALA A 694 16.82 -13.76 -12.55
CA ALA A 694 15.39 -13.52 -12.56
C ALA A 694 14.76 -13.92 -13.90
N LEU A 695 15.45 -13.68 -15.02
CA LEU A 695 14.88 -13.82 -16.35
C LEU A 695 15.13 -15.20 -16.99
N SER A 696 14.13 -15.72 -17.71
CA SER A 696 14.30 -16.80 -18.69
C SER A 696 14.60 -16.26 -20.09
N ASP A 697 15.08 -17.14 -20.97
CA ASP A 697 15.30 -16.90 -22.41
C ASP A 697 16.31 -15.79 -22.76
N LEU A 698 17.43 -15.78 -22.05
CA LEU A 698 18.57 -14.90 -22.34
C LEU A 698 19.60 -15.58 -23.27
N PRO A 699 20.03 -14.90 -24.35
CA PRO A 699 21.18 -15.33 -25.14
C PRO A 699 22.46 -15.40 -24.30
N ALA A 700 23.39 -16.26 -24.73
CA ALA A 700 24.70 -16.38 -24.08
C ALA A 700 25.41 -15.01 -23.94
N GLU A 701 26.22 -14.86 -22.88
CA GLU A 701 26.95 -13.62 -22.54
C GLU A 701 26.08 -12.41 -22.14
N THR A 702 24.76 -12.57 -22.08
CA THR A 702 23.85 -11.54 -21.57
C THR A 702 23.74 -11.67 -20.05
N VAL A 703 23.88 -10.54 -19.34
CA VAL A 703 23.70 -10.49 -17.89
C VAL A 703 22.26 -10.86 -17.50
N ASN A 704 22.08 -11.57 -16.38
CA ASN A 704 20.77 -11.89 -15.84
C ASN A 704 20.56 -11.19 -14.49
N LEU A 705 20.42 -9.87 -14.55
CA LEU A 705 20.19 -9.01 -13.38
C LEU A 705 18.94 -8.16 -13.65
N LEU A 706 17.94 -8.27 -12.79
CA LEU A 706 16.74 -7.43 -12.84
C LEU A 706 16.78 -6.38 -11.72
N ILE A 707 16.56 -5.10 -12.04
CA ILE A 707 16.64 -4.01 -11.05
C ILE A 707 15.69 -4.24 -9.85
N PHE A 708 16.13 -3.81 -8.68
CA PHE A 708 15.41 -3.99 -7.41
C PHE A 708 15.64 -2.80 -6.48
N ASN A 709 14.59 -2.29 -5.83
CA ASN A 709 14.63 -1.09 -4.98
C ASN A 709 15.14 -1.30 -3.55
N ASN A 710 15.60 -2.52 -3.23
CA ASN A 710 16.09 -2.90 -1.91
C ASN A 710 15.03 -2.89 -0.78
N PHE A 711 13.76 -2.65 -1.07
CA PHE A 711 12.76 -2.39 -0.03
C PHE A 711 12.27 -3.67 0.67
N THR A 712 11.87 -4.70 -0.08
CA THR A 712 11.33 -5.96 0.49
C THR A 712 12.40 -6.94 0.97
N SER A 713 13.63 -6.47 1.23
CA SER A 713 14.72 -7.32 1.70
C SER A 713 14.68 -7.50 3.23
N THR A 714 13.64 -8.18 3.73
CA THR A 714 13.60 -8.85 5.05
C THR A 714 12.32 -9.67 5.16
N ALA A 715 12.42 -10.94 4.80
CA ALA A 715 11.66 -12.05 5.40
C ALA A 715 12.55 -13.30 5.33
#